data_AF-A0A3M9MIQ8-F1
#
_entry.id   AF-A0A3M9MIQ8-F1
#
_cell.length_a   1.000
_cell.length_b   1.000
_cell.length_c   1.000
_cell.angle_alpha   90.00
_cell.angle_beta   90.00
_cell.angle_gamma   90.00
#
_symmetry.space_group_name_H-M   'P 1'
#
loop_
_entity.id
_entity.type
_entity.pdbx_description
1 polymer ?
#
loop_
_entity_poly.entity_id
_entity_poly.type
_entity_poly.pdbx_seq_one_letter_code
_entity_poly.pdbx_strand_id
1 'polypeptide(L)'
;MDGWLDTRAEALCPAHPEENPVTGTTVDPQLVADVEKQVRAWLDAAAAQPVHSSAKRLAEVLKDPHGLDFTVGFVDRVIRPEDLAVAAQALREIVQETPQFLLAYQRAALRTGATLSTAAPGVVIPVARRVLRHMVGHLLIDATDSKLGAQISRIKKRGVKLNINLLGEAVLGEAEANRRLEGTRRLLERPDVDYVSIKASACVAPHSPWSHDETVADVVDRLMPLYQYAAAQSASGSAKFINLDMEEFHDLDVTIDVFTQILDRPELLGLEAGIVLQAYLPDALSAMIRLQEWSAARRARGGAAIKVRLVKGANLPMERVQSSLFGWPLATWGSKQETDTSYLSVLQYAFQPERTANVRVGVAGHNLFDVAYAWILAGHNGVRDGVEFEMLLGMAEGQAEAVRKTVGDLLLYVPVVHPKDFDVAISYLVRRLEEGASQDNFMSAVFELHDSEALYRREKERFVASLGAVTGEVPASNRVQDRRATVSDEPLTRFANTPDTDPSLAGNREWGAGIIARIADSTLGTDLVTAHTVDDVAAVETIIDETHAAGAARGARPAAERAAVLRTAAIEFEKRRAELLEVAGSECGKTLDQSDPEVSEAIDFLNYYADLAEGLELVDGAAPVPVQLTLVVPPWNFPLAIPTGGMAAALAAGSAVLVKPAPQAARCGSLLVQTLWAAGVPQDVLRLVHVPENEVGRALVASPKVDRLILTGAFDTAALFRTFRPDLPLLAETSGKNSIIITPNADLDLAVKDLVNSAFGHAGQKCSAASLGILVGSVARSERFHGQLVDAVRSLKVGLPSDPTTQMGPIIEPASGKLRTALTTLDAGESWLVEPKQLDAEGRLWSPGVKTGVRRGSAYHLTEYFGPVLGLIEAADLDEAIAIQNETDYGLTAGLHSLERAELETWIGRVEAGNAYINRTTVGAIVRRQPFGGWKKSAVGAGTKAGGTNYLVGLTDWSPREATQAAPVTAKVQRLLDASGCTGDDADFLRRATGSDAAAWRDEFSTVKDVSALLAEKNAFRYLPVPVTVRVEADEPAMVTRVVAAGVTAGAPVTVSLGVSLDESLTRALTAAGARVVSEDETAWAARLQGSGAPHRVRLIGGSRAAFATASAGRADVALYAQPVVEAGRIELLPFLHEQAIAVTAHRFGSPTPLAEGLF
;
A
#
# COMPACT_ATOMS: atom_id res chain seq x y z
N MET A 1 33.42 -4.69 -43.30
CA MET A 1 33.67 -4.81 -44.74
C MET A 1 32.33 -4.71 -45.42
N ASP A 2 32.19 -3.63 -46.17
CA ASP A 2 30.99 -3.10 -46.78
C ASP A 2 30.37 -4.03 -47.83
N GLY A 3 29.06 -3.88 -48.05
CA GLY A 3 28.65 -3.53 -49.41
C GLY A 3 27.30 -4.04 -49.94
N TRP A 4 26.49 -3.06 -50.36
CA TRP A 4 25.59 -3.06 -51.54
C TRP A 4 24.24 -3.80 -51.41
N LEU A 5 23.08 -3.34 -51.90
CA LEU A 5 22.61 -2.09 -52.54
C LEU A 5 21.05 -2.21 -52.69
N ASP A 6 20.38 -1.06 -52.89
CA ASP A 6 19.13 -0.84 -53.66
C ASP A 6 17.74 -1.27 -53.12
N THR A 7 16.63 -0.57 -53.42
CA THR A 7 16.27 0.86 -53.57
C THR A 7 14.72 0.95 -53.69
N ARG A 8 14.21 2.16 -53.47
CA ARG A 8 12.95 2.79 -53.99
C ARG A 8 11.60 2.42 -53.35
N ALA A 9 11.01 3.41 -52.66
CA ALA A 9 9.97 4.28 -53.25
C ALA A 9 9.68 5.51 -52.33
N GLU A 10 10.15 6.69 -52.75
CA GLU A 10 9.71 8.00 -52.26
C GLU A 10 8.42 8.43 -53.00
N ALA A 11 7.51 9.13 -52.32
CA ALA A 11 7.19 10.54 -52.58
C ALA A 11 5.82 10.95 -51.97
N LEU A 12 5.84 11.87 -50.99
CA LEU A 12 5.32 13.25 -51.09
C LEU A 12 5.24 13.89 -49.69
N CYS A 13 6.22 14.74 -49.39
CA CYS A 13 6.26 15.64 -48.23
C CYS A 13 6.32 17.09 -48.77
N PRO A 14 5.55 18.06 -48.24
CA PRO A 14 5.77 19.47 -48.56
C PRO A 14 6.73 20.13 -47.56
N ALA A 15 7.81 20.66 -48.13
CA ALA A 15 8.70 21.75 -47.69
C ALA A 15 8.70 22.21 -46.22
N HIS A 16 9.84 21.97 -45.56
CA HIS A 16 10.32 22.72 -44.39
C HIS A 16 10.67 24.17 -44.78
N PRO A 17 10.35 25.18 -43.95
CA PRO A 17 11.11 26.41 -43.87
C PRO A 17 12.23 26.29 -42.82
N GLU A 18 13.39 26.79 -43.24
CA GLU A 18 14.69 27.00 -42.61
C GLU A 18 14.75 27.07 -41.07
N GLU A 19 15.72 26.33 -40.53
CA GLU A 19 16.21 26.36 -39.16
C GLU A 19 16.71 27.77 -38.77
N ASN A 20 16.13 28.33 -37.71
CA ASN A 20 16.71 29.45 -36.96
C ASN A 20 17.27 28.90 -35.63
N PRO A 21 18.47 29.32 -35.19
CA PRO A 21 19.04 28.87 -33.93
C PRO A 21 18.20 29.39 -32.75
N VAL A 22 17.87 28.47 -31.83
CA VAL A 22 17.04 28.66 -30.65
C VAL A 22 17.66 29.70 -29.69
N THR A 23 17.12 30.91 -29.70
CA THR A 23 17.27 31.87 -28.61
C THR A 23 16.12 31.65 -27.63
N GLY A 24 16.44 31.36 -26.37
CA GLY A 24 15.45 31.39 -25.29
C GLY A 24 14.64 32.68 -25.34
N THR A 25 13.34 32.58 -25.12
CA THR A 25 12.40 33.69 -25.11
C THR A 25 12.95 34.78 -24.18
N THR A 26 13.46 35.87 -24.74
CA THR A 26 13.88 37.04 -23.95
C THR A 26 12.67 37.53 -23.19
N VAL A 27 12.67 37.35 -21.87
CA VAL A 27 11.63 37.87 -20.97
C VAL A 27 11.42 39.34 -21.28
N ASP A 28 10.20 39.71 -21.68
CA ASP A 28 9.87 41.11 -21.95
C ASP A 28 10.09 41.94 -20.68
N PRO A 29 11.12 42.81 -20.65
CA PRO A 29 11.43 43.58 -19.44
C PRO A 29 10.31 44.54 -19.06
N GLN A 30 9.53 44.99 -20.03
CA GLN A 30 8.41 45.89 -19.79
C GLN A 30 7.27 45.16 -19.07
N LEU A 31 6.94 43.94 -19.51
CA LEU A 31 5.95 43.09 -18.85
C LEU A 31 6.32 42.82 -17.38
N VAL A 32 7.57 42.51 -17.10
CA VAL A 32 8.06 42.31 -15.72
C VAL A 32 7.94 43.58 -14.89
N ALA A 33 8.28 44.74 -15.47
CA ALA A 33 8.16 46.02 -14.79
C ALA A 33 6.70 46.37 -14.46
N ASP A 34 5.77 46.09 -15.37
CA ASP A 34 4.34 46.32 -15.15
C ASP A 34 3.77 45.38 -14.08
N VAL A 35 4.19 44.11 -14.06
CA VAL A 35 3.85 43.15 -13.00
C VAL A 35 4.34 43.64 -11.64
N GLU A 36 5.62 44.03 -11.54
CA GLU A 36 6.18 44.58 -10.31
C GLU A 36 5.39 45.80 -9.82
N LYS A 37 5.10 46.74 -10.72
CA LYS A 37 4.34 47.94 -10.39
C LYS A 37 2.96 47.59 -9.83
N GLN A 38 2.28 46.62 -10.45
CA GLN A 38 0.96 46.17 -10.01
C GLN A 38 1.00 45.44 -8.66
N VAL A 39 1.99 44.57 -8.44
CA VAL A 39 2.17 43.87 -7.16
C VAL A 39 2.44 44.87 -6.03
N ARG A 40 3.34 45.84 -6.23
CA ARG A 40 3.61 46.88 -5.22
C ARG A 40 2.36 47.69 -4.89
N ALA A 41 1.59 48.10 -5.90
CA ALA A 41 0.33 48.80 -5.69
C ALA A 41 -0.70 47.98 -4.88
N TRP A 42 -0.78 46.66 -5.10
CA TRP A 42 -1.63 45.79 -4.29
C TRP A 42 -1.14 45.62 -2.86
N LEU A 43 0.17 45.49 -2.64
CA LEU A 43 0.75 45.41 -1.31
C LEU A 43 0.48 46.69 -0.50
N ASP A 44 0.66 47.87 -1.10
CA ASP A 44 0.39 49.16 -0.47
C ASP A 44 -1.11 49.31 -0.13
N ALA A 45 -1.99 48.93 -1.06
CA ALA A 45 -3.43 48.98 -0.85
C ALA A 45 -3.91 47.97 0.21
N ALA A 46 -3.28 46.79 0.27
CA ALA A 46 -3.59 45.76 1.26
C ALA A 46 -3.14 46.17 2.67
N ALA A 47 -1.99 46.82 2.80
CA ALA A 47 -1.49 47.34 4.09
C ALA A 47 -2.41 48.38 4.72
N ALA A 48 -3.18 49.11 3.91
CA ALA A 48 -4.18 50.07 4.38
C ALA A 48 -5.51 49.43 4.84
N GLN A 49 -5.71 48.12 4.67
CA GLN A 49 -6.94 47.43 5.05
C GLN A 49 -6.88 46.93 6.51
N PRO A 50 -7.99 47.01 7.27
CA PRO A 50 -8.04 46.45 8.61
C PRO A 50 -7.98 44.92 8.57
N VAL A 51 -6.95 44.34 9.18
CA VAL A 51 -6.79 42.88 9.28
C VAL A 51 -7.71 42.32 10.37
N HIS A 52 -8.53 41.32 10.03
CA HIS A 52 -9.36 40.63 11.01
C HIS A 52 -8.51 39.91 12.08
N SER A 53 -8.93 40.02 13.34
CA SER A 53 -8.16 39.48 14.48
C SER A 53 -7.94 37.96 14.46
N SER A 54 -8.78 37.20 13.76
CA SER A 54 -8.63 35.75 13.56
C SER A 54 -7.54 35.43 12.51
N ALA A 55 -7.52 36.15 11.40
CA ALA A 55 -6.49 36.01 10.36
C ALA A 55 -5.10 36.38 10.90
N LYS A 56 -5.02 37.41 11.75
CA LYS A 56 -3.78 37.77 12.44
C LYS A 56 -3.27 36.65 13.34
N ARG A 57 -4.14 36.01 14.12
CA ARG A 57 -3.78 34.87 14.97
C ARG A 57 -3.35 33.66 14.15
N LEU A 58 -4.00 33.39 13.02
CA LEU A 58 -3.61 32.31 12.11
C LEU A 58 -2.21 32.55 11.52
N ALA A 59 -1.91 33.79 11.10
CA ALA A 59 -0.57 34.14 10.65
C ALA A 59 0.49 34.00 11.77
N GLU A 60 0.15 34.37 13.02
CA GLU A 60 1.03 34.17 14.18
C GLU A 60 1.27 32.68 14.48
N VAL A 61 0.26 31.83 14.30
CA VAL A 61 0.39 30.35 14.41
C VAL A 61 1.36 29.82 13.36
N LEU A 62 1.20 30.21 12.09
CA LEU A 62 2.03 29.70 10.99
C LEU A 62 3.49 30.19 11.05
N LYS A 63 3.77 31.27 11.80
CA LYS A 63 5.13 31.80 12.02
C LYS A 63 5.88 31.11 13.16
N ASP A 64 5.16 30.53 14.11
CA ASP A 64 5.78 29.84 15.25
C ASP A 64 6.35 28.49 14.75
N PRO A 65 7.63 28.15 15.05
CA PRO A 65 8.23 26.88 14.63
C PRO A 65 7.43 25.64 15.05
N HIS A 66 6.66 25.72 16.15
CA HIS A 66 5.81 24.63 16.64
C HIS A 66 4.32 24.88 16.37
N GLY A 67 3.95 26.01 15.76
CA GLY A 67 2.55 26.40 15.61
C GLY A 67 1.77 25.55 14.62
N LEU A 68 2.41 25.09 13.53
CA LEU A 68 1.81 24.15 12.58
C LEU A 68 1.54 22.80 13.26
N ASP A 69 2.57 22.19 13.85
CA ASP A 69 2.48 20.88 14.50
C ASP A 69 1.47 20.89 15.65
N PHE A 70 1.46 21.95 16.47
CA PHE A 70 0.45 22.14 17.50
C PHE A 70 -0.96 22.18 16.92
N THR A 71 -1.18 22.94 15.83
CA THR A 71 -2.52 23.13 15.26
C THR A 71 -3.00 21.88 14.55
N VAL A 72 -2.16 21.25 13.74
CA VAL A 72 -2.44 19.98 13.06
C VAL A 72 -2.68 18.89 14.10
N GLY A 73 -1.79 18.75 15.10
CA GLY A 73 -1.93 17.79 16.18
C GLY A 73 -3.22 18.00 16.99
N PHE A 74 -3.60 19.24 17.29
CA PHE A 74 -4.84 19.53 18.01
C PHE A 74 -6.07 19.18 17.18
N VAL A 75 -6.08 19.57 15.91
CA VAL A 75 -7.18 19.27 15.00
C VAL A 75 -7.30 17.73 14.85
N ASP A 76 -6.22 17.04 14.52
CA ASP A 76 -6.23 15.60 14.22
C ASP A 76 -6.36 14.69 15.46
N ARG A 77 -5.88 15.11 16.64
CA ARG A 77 -5.87 14.28 17.86
C ARG A 77 -6.85 14.74 18.96
N VAL A 78 -7.41 15.96 18.90
CA VAL A 78 -8.38 16.46 19.90
C VAL A 78 -9.77 16.69 19.30
N ILE A 79 -9.87 17.21 18.08
CA ILE A 79 -11.16 17.39 17.41
C ILE A 79 -11.67 16.08 16.85
N ARG A 80 -10.82 15.37 16.09
CA ARG A 80 -11.21 14.16 15.34
C ARG A 80 -11.77 13.02 16.21
N PRO A 81 -11.15 12.62 17.33
CA PRO A 81 -11.58 11.41 18.02
C PRO A 81 -13.01 11.53 18.56
N GLU A 82 -13.84 10.52 18.38
CA GLU A 82 -15.18 10.52 18.99
C GLU A 82 -15.10 10.37 20.51
N ASP A 83 -14.10 9.62 20.98
CA ASP A 83 -13.85 9.37 22.39
C ASP A 83 -13.28 10.61 23.11
N LEU A 84 -14.01 11.08 24.12
CA LEU A 84 -13.63 12.27 24.89
C LEU A 84 -12.42 12.03 25.80
N ALA A 85 -12.18 10.79 26.24
CA ALA A 85 -11.01 10.44 27.04
C ALA A 85 -9.74 10.47 26.19
N VAL A 86 -9.80 9.92 24.97
CA VAL A 86 -8.72 10.04 23.97
C VAL A 86 -8.40 11.49 23.67
N ALA A 87 -9.42 12.29 23.35
CA ALA A 87 -9.24 13.72 23.07
C ALA A 87 -8.65 14.46 24.29
N ALA A 88 -8.99 14.06 25.52
CA ALA A 88 -8.44 14.63 26.74
C ALA A 88 -6.99 14.23 27.01
N GLN A 89 -6.58 13.01 26.65
CA GLN A 89 -5.19 12.59 26.67
C GLN A 89 -4.37 13.37 25.64
N ALA A 90 -4.81 13.39 24.37
CA ALA A 90 -4.13 14.14 23.33
C ALA A 90 -3.98 15.63 23.67
N LEU A 91 -5.02 16.25 24.27
CA LEU A 91 -4.94 17.62 24.75
C LEU A 91 -3.84 17.80 25.82
N ARG A 92 -3.57 16.82 26.68
CA ARG A 92 -2.50 16.91 27.68
C ARG A 92 -1.13 16.85 27.06
N GLU A 93 -0.94 16.01 26.05
CA GLU A 93 0.32 15.83 25.34
C GLU A 93 0.67 17.07 24.51
N ILE A 94 -0.26 17.52 23.67
CA ILE A 94 -0.07 18.67 22.78
C ILE A 94 0.22 19.96 23.55
N VAL A 95 -0.33 20.10 24.76
CA VAL A 95 -0.14 21.30 25.59
C VAL A 95 1.25 21.35 26.24
N GLN A 96 2.02 20.26 26.24
CA GLN A 96 3.42 20.32 26.71
C GLN A 96 4.27 21.19 25.78
N GLU A 97 3.95 21.21 24.49
CA GLU A 97 4.62 22.00 23.44
C GLU A 97 3.81 23.26 23.10
N THR A 98 3.29 23.96 24.11
CA THR A 98 2.44 25.14 23.86
C THR A 98 3.22 26.24 23.10
N PRO A 99 2.76 26.68 21.92
CA PRO A 99 3.42 27.72 21.14
C PRO A 99 3.55 29.06 21.88
N GLN A 100 4.55 29.87 21.51
CA GLN A 100 4.85 31.13 22.19
C GLN A 100 3.89 32.26 21.79
N PHE A 101 3.20 32.13 20.64
CA PHE A 101 2.23 33.11 20.18
C PHE A 101 0.99 33.25 21.11
N LEU A 102 0.69 32.25 21.94
CA LEU A 102 -0.41 32.31 22.89
C LEU A 102 -0.08 33.23 24.09
N LEU A 103 -1.00 34.15 24.41
CA LEU A 103 -0.86 35.05 25.55
C LEU A 103 -0.73 34.25 26.86
N ALA A 104 -0.01 34.79 27.86
CA ALA A 104 0.31 34.06 29.10
C ALA A 104 -0.94 33.48 29.81
N TYR A 105 -2.06 34.20 29.81
CA TYR A 105 -3.32 33.71 30.38
C TYR A 105 -3.98 32.61 29.54
N GLN A 106 -3.81 32.62 28.21
CA GLN A 106 -4.33 31.57 27.32
C GLN A 106 -3.53 30.28 27.51
N ARG A 107 -2.20 30.40 27.64
CA ARG A 107 -1.33 29.27 28.00
C ARG A 107 -1.68 28.71 29.37
N ALA A 108 -1.93 29.56 30.37
CA ALA A 108 -2.38 29.14 31.68
C ALA A 108 -3.76 28.45 31.63
N ALA A 109 -4.71 29.00 30.88
CA ALA A 109 -6.04 28.40 30.70
C ALA A 109 -5.98 27.05 29.97
N LEU A 110 -5.14 26.94 28.94
CA LEU A 110 -4.94 25.72 28.18
C LEU A 110 -4.29 24.63 29.03
N ARG A 111 -3.25 24.96 29.82
CA ARG A 111 -2.63 24.04 30.79
C ARG A 111 -3.61 23.61 31.88
N THR A 112 -4.38 24.55 32.43
CA THR A 112 -5.41 24.25 33.43
C THR A 112 -6.50 23.34 32.85
N GLY A 113 -6.95 23.64 31.62
CA GLY A 113 -7.89 22.82 30.87
C GLY A 113 -7.37 21.42 30.62
N ALA A 114 -6.12 21.28 30.16
CA ALA A 114 -5.45 20.00 29.97
C ALA A 114 -5.36 19.19 31.28
N THR A 115 -5.06 19.81 32.42
CA THR A 115 -5.05 19.10 33.70
C THR A 115 -6.46 18.63 34.10
N LEU A 116 -7.46 19.51 33.96
CA LEU A 116 -8.85 19.22 34.32
C LEU A 116 -9.56 18.27 33.34
N SER A 117 -9.09 18.14 32.09
CA SER A 117 -9.72 17.31 31.05
C SER A 117 -9.78 15.84 31.45
N THR A 118 -8.86 15.38 32.29
CA THR A 118 -8.86 14.01 32.83
C THR A 118 -10.05 13.72 33.73
N ALA A 119 -10.40 14.67 34.60
CA ALA A 119 -11.45 14.50 35.59
C ALA A 119 -12.84 14.85 35.04
N ALA A 120 -12.91 15.73 34.04
CA ALA A 120 -14.16 16.18 33.42
C ALA A 120 -14.05 16.33 31.88
N PRO A 121 -13.72 15.24 31.15
CA PRO A 121 -13.56 15.31 29.68
C PRO A 121 -14.84 15.76 28.98
N GLY A 122 -16.00 15.36 29.52
CA GLY A 122 -17.33 15.77 29.06
C GLY A 122 -17.64 17.26 29.14
N VAL A 123 -16.84 18.05 29.85
CA VAL A 123 -17.00 19.51 29.94
C VAL A 123 -15.86 20.22 29.20
N VAL A 124 -14.62 19.80 29.45
CA VAL A 124 -13.44 20.49 28.92
C VAL A 124 -13.30 20.32 27.40
N ILE A 125 -13.48 19.10 26.88
CA ILE A 125 -13.27 18.83 25.45
C ILE A 125 -14.31 19.54 24.58
N PRO A 126 -15.62 19.53 24.91
CA PRO A 126 -16.59 20.34 24.17
C PRO A 126 -16.27 21.84 24.17
N VAL A 127 -15.74 22.39 25.27
CA VAL A 127 -15.29 23.79 25.32
C VAL A 127 -14.07 24.00 24.43
N ALA A 128 -13.05 23.13 24.51
CA ALA A 128 -11.85 23.19 23.69
C ALA A 128 -12.18 23.13 22.18
N ARG A 129 -13.04 22.18 21.78
CA ARG A 129 -13.57 22.07 20.41
C ARG A 129 -14.35 23.31 19.98
N ARG A 130 -15.11 23.93 20.88
CA ARG A 130 -15.86 25.17 20.57
C ARG A 130 -14.92 26.37 20.36
N VAL A 131 -13.88 26.50 21.19
CA VAL A 131 -12.87 27.57 21.05
C VAL A 131 -12.14 27.42 19.72
N LEU A 132 -11.67 26.22 19.37
CA LEU A 132 -10.97 26.01 18.11
C LEU A 132 -11.90 26.20 16.91
N ARG A 133 -13.14 25.70 16.96
CA ARG A 133 -14.16 26.01 15.93
C ARG A 133 -14.37 27.51 15.74
N HIS A 134 -14.29 28.30 16.80
CA HIS A 134 -14.36 29.76 16.67
C HIS A 134 -13.09 30.35 16.06
N MET A 135 -11.91 29.78 16.34
CA MET A 135 -10.65 30.20 15.75
C MET A 135 -10.57 29.91 14.26
N VAL A 136 -10.94 28.70 13.83
CA VAL A 136 -10.85 28.27 12.41
C VAL A 136 -12.15 28.51 11.62
N GLY A 137 -13.24 28.91 12.28
CA GLY A 137 -14.56 29.11 11.65
C GLY A 137 -14.65 30.29 10.67
N HIS A 138 -13.54 31.00 10.42
CA HIS A 138 -13.43 31.94 9.29
C HIS A 138 -12.96 31.25 8.00
N LEU A 139 -12.37 30.05 8.11
CA LEU A 139 -11.92 29.21 6.99
C LEU A 139 -13.00 28.22 6.52
N LEU A 140 -14.06 28.01 7.31
CA LEU A 140 -15.15 27.07 7.05
C LEU A 140 -16.49 27.73 7.38
N ILE A 141 -17.49 27.55 6.52
CA ILE A 141 -18.85 28.03 6.76
C ILE A 141 -19.75 26.88 7.21
N ASP A 142 -20.69 27.21 8.12
CA ASP A 142 -21.69 26.27 8.62
C ASP A 142 -22.76 26.05 7.55
N ALA A 143 -22.88 24.81 7.06
CA ALA A 143 -23.82 24.45 6.00
C ALA A 143 -25.29 24.36 6.47
N THR A 144 -25.60 24.62 7.75
CA THR A 144 -27.00 24.60 8.22
C THR A 144 -27.83 25.74 7.63
N ASP A 145 -29.04 25.40 7.16
CA ASP A 145 -29.96 26.35 6.51
C ASP A 145 -30.22 27.61 7.33
N SER A 146 -30.28 27.48 8.66
CA SER A 146 -30.53 28.58 9.59
C SER A 146 -29.44 29.66 9.61
N LYS A 147 -28.20 29.35 9.22
CA LYS A 147 -27.06 30.27 9.29
C LYS A 147 -26.45 30.58 7.93
N LEU A 148 -26.46 29.60 7.03
CA LEU A 148 -25.78 29.67 5.74
C LEU A 148 -26.16 30.93 4.95
N GLY A 149 -27.45 31.25 4.83
CA GLY A 149 -27.90 32.42 4.06
C GLY A 149 -27.44 33.76 4.63
N ALA A 150 -27.41 33.89 5.97
CA ALA A 150 -26.91 35.10 6.61
C ALA A 150 -25.38 35.27 6.44
N GLN A 151 -24.64 34.16 6.43
CA GLN A 151 -23.19 34.15 6.18
C GLN A 151 -22.87 34.46 4.72
N ILE A 152 -23.56 33.83 3.76
CA ILE A 152 -23.46 34.13 2.32
C ILE A 152 -23.73 35.61 2.07
N SER A 153 -24.85 36.12 2.60
CA SER A 153 -25.24 37.53 2.45
C SER A 153 -24.18 38.49 3.00
N ARG A 154 -23.54 38.13 4.12
CA ARG A 154 -22.46 38.94 4.71
C ARG A 154 -21.24 39.02 3.81
N ILE A 155 -20.84 37.92 3.18
CA ILE A 155 -19.66 37.87 2.31
C ILE A 155 -19.98 38.58 0.98
N LYS A 156 -21.14 38.32 0.38
CA LYS A 156 -21.59 38.94 -0.88
C LYS A 156 -21.70 40.48 -0.81
N LYS A 157 -21.92 41.07 0.37
CA LYS A 157 -21.91 42.55 0.57
C LYS A 157 -20.63 43.24 0.09
N ARG A 158 -19.54 42.51 -0.07
CA ARG A 158 -18.26 43.02 -0.58
C ARG A 158 -18.20 43.14 -2.11
N GLY A 159 -19.26 42.74 -2.82
CA GLY A 159 -19.26 42.68 -4.29
C GLY A 159 -18.39 41.53 -4.80
N VAL A 160 -18.50 40.36 -4.18
CA VAL A 160 -17.78 39.13 -4.56
C VAL A 160 -18.77 38.03 -4.91
N LYS A 161 -18.37 37.12 -5.80
CA LYS A 161 -19.09 35.87 -6.08
C LYS A 161 -18.54 34.77 -5.17
N LEU A 162 -19.32 33.72 -4.94
CA LEU A 162 -18.93 32.62 -4.06
C LEU A 162 -19.01 31.29 -4.81
N ASN A 163 -17.91 30.54 -4.82
CA ASN A 163 -17.88 29.14 -5.21
C ASN A 163 -18.06 28.28 -3.96
N ILE A 164 -19.21 27.64 -3.81
CA ILE A 164 -19.53 26.83 -2.63
C ILE A 164 -19.13 25.38 -2.85
N ASN A 165 -18.29 24.82 -1.98
CA ASN A 165 -17.93 23.40 -1.98
C ASN A 165 -18.38 22.71 -0.69
N LEU A 166 -19.16 21.64 -0.81
CA LEU A 166 -19.63 20.84 0.31
C LEU A 166 -18.58 19.81 0.74
N LEU A 167 -18.03 20.01 1.94
CA LEU A 167 -17.23 19.01 2.63
C LEU A 167 -18.13 18.01 3.37
N GLY A 168 -17.61 16.80 3.60
CA GLY A 168 -18.31 15.70 4.26
C GLY A 168 -17.42 14.45 4.26
N GLU A 169 -17.94 13.36 4.84
CA GLU A 169 -17.25 12.07 5.05
C GLU A 169 -16.51 11.52 3.82
N ALA A 170 -15.53 10.65 4.06
CA ALA A 170 -14.91 9.89 2.99
C ALA A 170 -15.99 9.05 2.27
N VAL A 171 -16.01 9.14 0.94
CA VAL A 171 -16.94 8.37 0.11
C VAL A 171 -16.39 6.96 -0.04
N LEU A 172 -16.77 6.07 0.88
CA LEU A 172 -16.41 4.65 0.84
C LEU A 172 -17.51 3.78 0.22
N GLY A 173 -18.72 4.32 0.05
CA GLY A 173 -19.88 3.62 -0.51
C GLY A 173 -20.92 4.54 -1.15
N GLU A 174 -21.97 3.92 -1.71
CA GLU A 174 -23.01 4.58 -2.48
C GLU A 174 -23.87 5.50 -1.62
N ALA A 175 -24.07 5.22 -0.33
CA ALA A 175 -24.91 6.04 0.52
C ALA A 175 -24.26 7.42 0.79
N GLU A 176 -22.96 7.47 1.10
CA GLU A 176 -22.25 8.75 1.24
C GLU A 176 -22.15 9.50 -0.10
N ALA A 177 -21.90 8.81 -1.22
CA ALA A 177 -21.91 9.41 -2.55
C ALA A 177 -23.26 10.10 -2.85
N ASN A 178 -24.37 9.41 -2.56
CA ASN A 178 -25.72 9.96 -2.73
C ASN A 178 -25.99 11.14 -1.77
N ARG A 179 -25.52 11.08 -0.52
CA ARG A 179 -25.60 12.19 0.43
C ARG A 179 -24.86 13.43 -0.08
N ARG A 180 -23.68 13.24 -0.68
CA ARG A 180 -22.89 14.32 -1.26
C ARG A 180 -23.60 14.98 -2.44
N LEU A 181 -24.10 14.18 -3.38
CA LEU A 181 -24.86 14.67 -4.54
C LEU A 181 -26.11 15.44 -4.12
N GLU A 182 -26.90 14.88 -3.21
CA GLU A 182 -28.12 15.50 -2.69
C GLU A 182 -27.83 16.78 -1.90
N GLY A 183 -26.75 16.79 -1.12
CA GLY A 183 -26.26 18.00 -0.44
C GLY A 183 -25.90 19.12 -1.43
N THR A 184 -25.16 18.79 -2.50
CA THR A 184 -24.80 19.72 -3.56
C THR A 184 -26.02 20.21 -4.35
N ARG A 185 -26.97 19.33 -4.66
CA ARG A 185 -28.26 19.70 -5.30
C ARG A 185 -29.01 20.72 -4.46
N ARG A 186 -29.17 20.45 -3.15
CA ARG A 186 -29.83 21.39 -2.23
C ARG A 186 -29.13 22.74 -2.16
N LEU A 187 -27.79 22.77 -2.19
CA LEU A 187 -27.04 24.03 -2.25
C LEU A 187 -27.31 24.78 -3.56
N LEU A 188 -27.30 24.09 -4.70
CA LEU A 188 -27.53 24.67 -6.03
C LEU A 188 -28.96 25.22 -6.18
N GLU A 189 -29.94 24.57 -5.54
CA GLU A 189 -31.35 24.99 -5.55
C GLU A 189 -31.62 26.29 -4.80
N ARG A 190 -30.71 26.69 -3.91
CA ARG A 190 -30.89 27.93 -3.15
C ARG A 190 -30.81 29.16 -4.06
N PRO A 191 -31.67 30.18 -3.85
CA PRO A 191 -31.64 31.40 -4.66
C PRO A 191 -30.43 32.29 -4.39
N ASP A 192 -29.74 32.11 -3.26
CA ASP A 192 -28.55 32.88 -2.88
C ASP A 192 -27.23 32.22 -3.30
N VAL A 193 -27.27 31.09 -4.00
CA VAL A 193 -26.12 30.32 -4.46
C VAL A 193 -26.11 30.24 -5.98
N ASP A 194 -25.05 30.74 -6.60
CA ASP A 194 -24.94 30.81 -8.06
C ASP A 194 -23.88 29.82 -8.61
N TYR A 195 -22.99 29.33 -7.75
CA TYR A 195 -21.84 28.53 -8.14
C TYR A 195 -21.56 27.44 -7.10
N VAL A 196 -21.46 26.19 -7.54
CA VAL A 196 -21.05 25.05 -6.71
C VAL A 196 -19.86 24.32 -7.35
N SER A 197 -19.01 23.71 -6.52
CA SER A 197 -18.00 22.75 -6.98
C SER A 197 -18.27 21.36 -6.42
N ILE A 198 -17.99 20.33 -7.22
CA ILE A 198 -18.09 18.92 -6.83
C ILE A 198 -17.01 18.12 -7.57
N LYS A 199 -16.54 17.01 -6.98
CA LYS A 199 -15.59 16.10 -7.63
C LYS A 199 -16.33 14.94 -8.28
N ALA A 200 -15.85 14.47 -9.43
CA ALA A 200 -16.37 13.27 -10.09
C ALA A 200 -16.35 12.06 -9.13
N SER A 201 -15.22 11.82 -8.47
CA SER A 201 -15.02 10.74 -7.50
C SER A 201 -15.89 10.82 -6.25
N ALA A 202 -16.49 11.97 -5.95
CA ALA A 202 -17.41 12.12 -4.83
C ALA A 202 -18.88 11.83 -5.18
N CYS A 203 -19.19 11.58 -6.45
CA CYS A 203 -20.54 11.34 -6.96
C CYS A 203 -20.92 9.86 -6.96
N VAL A 204 -19.94 8.98 -6.84
CA VAL A 204 -20.07 7.53 -6.96
C VAL A 204 -19.27 6.84 -5.86
N ALA A 205 -19.60 5.58 -5.58
CA ALA A 205 -18.77 4.75 -4.71
C ALA A 205 -17.41 4.45 -5.40
N PRO A 206 -16.38 4.01 -4.66
CA PRO A 206 -15.15 3.54 -5.29
C PRO A 206 -15.43 2.47 -6.35
N HIS A 207 -14.84 2.60 -7.55
CA HIS A 207 -14.98 1.66 -8.66
C HIS A 207 -13.72 0.80 -8.84
N SER A 208 -13.80 -0.18 -9.73
CA SER A 208 -12.63 -0.89 -10.23
C SER A 208 -11.71 0.11 -10.96
N PRO A 209 -10.38 0.11 -10.71
CA PRO A 209 -9.45 0.93 -11.47
C PRO A 209 -9.44 0.62 -12.98
N TRP A 210 -9.96 -0.54 -13.38
CA TRP A 210 -10.00 -1.01 -14.76
C TRP A 210 -11.31 -0.69 -15.49
N SER A 211 -12.28 -0.04 -14.83
CA SER A 211 -13.59 0.29 -15.40
C SER A 211 -13.74 1.78 -15.71
N HIS A 212 -12.81 2.36 -16.47
CA HIS A 212 -12.82 3.81 -16.76
C HIS A 212 -14.10 4.24 -17.47
N ASP A 213 -14.46 3.59 -18.57
CA ASP A 213 -15.60 3.99 -19.40
C ASP A 213 -16.93 3.80 -18.64
N GLU A 214 -17.06 2.72 -17.87
CA GLU A 214 -18.24 2.46 -17.04
C GLU A 214 -18.34 3.45 -15.88
N THR A 215 -17.19 3.81 -15.27
CA THR A 215 -17.15 4.85 -14.22
C THR A 215 -17.56 6.20 -14.78
N VAL A 216 -17.05 6.58 -15.95
CA VAL A 216 -17.45 7.81 -16.62
C VAL A 216 -18.96 7.80 -16.90
N ALA A 217 -19.51 6.69 -17.39
CA ALA A 217 -20.94 6.57 -17.64
C ALA A 217 -21.80 6.72 -16.36
N ASP A 218 -21.47 6.03 -15.26
CA ASP A 218 -22.21 6.14 -13.99
C ASP A 218 -22.12 7.57 -13.42
N VAL A 219 -20.93 8.18 -13.45
CA VAL A 219 -20.76 9.57 -12.99
C VAL A 219 -21.57 10.55 -13.85
N VAL A 220 -21.56 10.37 -15.19
CA VAL A 220 -22.38 11.17 -16.13
C VAL A 220 -23.86 11.06 -15.77
N ASP A 221 -24.37 9.84 -15.58
CA ASP A 221 -25.78 9.59 -15.28
C ASP A 221 -26.19 10.21 -13.94
N ARG A 222 -25.34 10.12 -12.91
CA ARG A 222 -25.61 10.69 -11.58
C ARG A 222 -25.52 12.21 -11.53
N LEU A 223 -24.63 12.82 -12.30
CA LEU A 223 -24.49 14.28 -12.36
C LEU A 223 -25.52 14.92 -13.29
N MET A 224 -26.08 14.18 -14.26
CA MET A 224 -27.01 14.70 -15.26
C MET A 224 -28.16 15.53 -14.66
N PRO A 225 -28.87 15.09 -13.59
CA PRO A 225 -29.96 15.86 -13.01
C PRO A 225 -29.52 17.23 -12.48
N LEU A 226 -28.29 17.32 -11.93
CA LEU A 226 -27.74 18.58 -11.41
C LEU A 226 -27.47 19.57 -12.55
N TYR A 227 -26.91 19.10 -13.67
CA TYR A 227 -26.64 19.92 -14.85
C TYR A 227 -27.92 20.33 -15.57
N GLN A 228 -28.91 19.43 -15.69
CA GLN A 228 -30.23 19.75 -16.25
C GLN A 228 -30.93 20.83 -15.41
N TYR A 229 -30.84 20.76 -14.08
CA TYR A 229 -31.34 21.82 -13.20
C TYR A 229 -30.63 23.16 -13.48
N ALA A 230 -29.30 23.18 -13.56
CA ALA A 230 -28.54 24.39 -13.85
C ALA A 230 -28.89 25.00 -15.23
N ALA A 231 -29.08 24.17 -16.26
CA ALA A 231 -29.50 24.60 -17.59
C ALA A 231 -30.91 25.21 -17.57
N ALA A 232 -31.86 24.56 -16.90
CA ALA A 232 -33.23 25.06 -16.78
C ALA A 232 -33.29 26.41 -16.04
N GLN A 233 -32.53 26.56 -14.95
CA GLN A 233 -32.44 27.83 -14.21
C GLN A 233 -31.80 28.92 -15.06
N SER A 234 -30.71 28.61 -15.77
CA SER A 234 -30.01 29.58 -16.63
C SER A 234 -30.91 30.06 -17.77
N ALA A 235 -31.70 29.17 -18.37
CA ALA A 235 -32.71 29.53 -19.37
C ALA A 235 -33.83 30.43 -18.82
N SER A 236 -34.15 30.31 -17.53
CA SER A 236 -35.13 31.16 -16.83
C SER A 236 -34.56 32.49 -16.31
N GLY A 237 -33.28 32.77 -16.55
CA GLY A 237 -32.58 34.00 -16.14
C GLY A 237 -31.88 33.92 -14.77
N SER A 238 -31.87 32.76 -14.11
CA SER A 238 -31.07 32.51 -12.90
C SER A 238 -29.81 31.72 -13.27
N ALA A 239 -28.70 32.42 -13.48
CA ALA A 239 -27.43 31.78 -13.86
C ALA A 239 -26.93 30.85 -12.74
N LYS A 240 -26.81 29.56 -13.06
CA LYS A 240 -26.29 28.53 -12.16
C LYS A 240 -25.05 27.91 -12.78
N PHE A 241 -24.00 27.79 -11.99
CA PHE A 241 -22.69 27.32 -12.44
C PHE A 241 -22.25 26.10 -11.63
N ILE A 242 -21.80 25.06 -12.34
CA ILE A 242 -21.27 23.84 -11.74
C ILE A 242 -19.82 23.70 -12.20
N ASN A 243 -18.91 23.51 -11.25
CA ASN A 243 -17.50 23.27 -11.51
C ASN A 243 -17.07 21.87 -11.06
N LEU A 244 -16.44 21.11 -11.95
CA LEU A 244 -15.82 19.84 -11.59
C LEU A 244 -14.41 20.06 -11.03
N ASP A 245 -14.25 19.74 -9.75
CA ASP A 245 -12.95 19.76 -9.07
C ASP A 245 -12.16 18.47 -9.35
N MET A 246 -10.83 18.59 -9.32
CA MET A 246 -9.88 17.48 -9.46
C MET A 246 -8.90 17.46 -8.28
N GLU A 247 -8.51 16.28 -7.81
CA GLU A 247 -7.51 16.12 -6.76
C GLU A 247 -6.28 15.34 -7.21
N GLU A 248 -6.45 14.11 -7.68
CA GLU A 248 -5.34 13.18 -7.95
C GLU A 248 -5.09 13.02 -9.46
N PHE A 249 -3.90 12.56 -9.84
CA PHE A 249 -3.57 12.36 -11.26
C PHE A 249 -4.53 11.41 -11.97
N HIS A 250 -4.96 10.33 -11.31
CA HIS A 250 -5.90 9.37 -11.89
C HIS A 250 -7.31 9.94 -12.13
N ASP A 251 -7.66 11.08 -11.50
CA ASP A 251 -8.92 11.78 -11.76
C ASP A 251 -8.90 12.57 -13.08
N LEU A 252 -7.74 12.84 -13.69
CA LEU A 252 -7.59 13.77 -14.82
C LEU A 252 -8.44 13.37 -16.02
N ASP A 253 -8.22 12.17 -16.56
CA ASP A 253 -8.94 11.71 -17.74
C ASP A 253 -10.43 11.51 -17.43
N VAL A 254 -10.75 10.89 -16.28
CA VAL A 254 -12.15 10.66 -15.86
C VAL A 254 -12.91 11.99 -15.78
N THR A 255 -12.32 13.02 -15.18
CA THR A 255 -13.00 14.31 -15.02
C THR A 255 -13.20 15.01 -16.37
N ILE A 256 -12.22 14.97 -17.28
CA ILE A 256 -12.35 15.53 -18.63
C ILE A 256 -13.43 14.78 -19.42
N ASP A 257 -13.44 13.45 -19.37
CA ASP A 257 -14.39 12.62 -20.12
C ASP A 257 -15.82 12.82 -19.60
N VAL A 258 -16.03 12.82 -18.28
CA VAL A 258 -17.31 13.15 -17.65
C VAL A 258 -17.78 14.54 -18.07
N PHE A 259 -16.92 15.54 -17.97
CA PHE A 259 -17.25 16.93 -18.27
C PHE A 259 -17.71 17.11 -19.72
N THR A 260 -16.93 16.55 -20.65
CA THR A 260 -17.21 16.67 -22.09
C THR A 260 -18.44 15.88 -22.51
N GLN A 261 -18.64 14.66 -21.99
CA GLN A 261 -19.83 13.85 -22.28
C GLN A 261 -21.13 14.48 -21.75
N ILE A 262 -21.11 15.10 -20.56
CA ILE A 262 -22.27 15.84 -20.04
C ILE A 262 -22.59 17.03 -20.95
N LEU A 263 -21.61 17.88 -21.26
CA LEU A 263 -21.85 19.13 -21.99
C LEU A 263 -22.09 18.97 -23.49
N ASP A 264 -21.89 17.76 -24.04
CA ASP A 264 -22.26 17.37 -25.39
C ASP A 264 -23.71 16.89 -25.52
N ARG A 265 -24.43 16.74 -24.40
CA ARG A 265 -25.87 16.49 -24.45
C ARG A 265 -26.61 17.68 -25.09
N PRO A 266 -27.50 17.46 -26.08
CA PRO A 266 -28.17 18.55 -26.80
C PRO A 266 -28.89 19.55 -25.90
N GLU A 267 -29.51 19.09 -24.82
CA GLU A 267 -30.21 19.92 -23.83
C GLU A 267 -29.28 20.77 -22.96
N LEU A 268 -27.98 20.46 -22.93
CA LEU A 268 -26.96 21.19 -22.18
C LEU A 268 -26.05 22.03 -23.09
N LEU A 269 -26.30 22.07 -24.40
CA LEU A 269 -25.45 22.79 -25.36
C LEU A 269 -25.31 24.28 -25.03
N GLY A 270 -26.37 24.91 -24.50
CA GLY A 270 -26.37 26.31 -24.06
C GLY A 270 -25.87 26.56 -22.64
N LEU A 271 -25.54 25.52 -21.87
CA LEU A 271 -25.06 25.66 -20.49
C LEU A 271 -23.55 25.95 -20.48
N GLU A 272 -23.14 26.95 -19.69
CA GLU A 272 -21.75 27.18 -19.32
C GLU A 272 -21.45 26.46 -18.00
N ALA A 273 -20.33 25.72 -17.94
CA ALA A 273 -19.87 25.03 -16.75
C ALA A 273 -18.34 25.03 -16.68
N GLY A 274 -17.79 24.61 -15.53
CA GLY A 274 -16.37 24.70 -15.23
C GLY A 274 -15.69 23.36 -14.95
N ILE A 275 -14.39 23.30 -15.18
CA ILE A 275 -13.51 22.18 -14.84
C ILE A 275 -12.19 22.72 -14.28
N VAL A 276 -11.58 22.02 -13.32
CA VAL A 276 -10.25 22.35 -12.78
C VAL A 276 -9.14 21.77 -13.64
N LEU A 277 -8.02 22.48 -13.75
CA LEU A 277 -6.79 21.96 -14.32
C LEU A 277 -5.60 22.34 -13.43
N GLN A 278 -4.72 21.38 -13.15
CA GLN A 278 -3.67 21.49 -12.15
C GLN A 278 -2.29 21.65 -12.82
N ALA A 279 -1.68 22.84 -12.75
CA ALA A 279 -0.44 23.17 -13.43
C ALA A 279 0.81 22.41 -12.91
N TYR A 280 0.72 21.80 -11.73
CA TYR A 280 1.76 20.94 -11.19
C TYR A 280 1.95 19.63 -11.98
N LEU A 281 1.03 19.32 -12.90
CA LEU A 281 1.14 18.20 -13.84
C LEU A 281 1.81 18.71 -15.12
N PRO A 282 2.78 17.98 -15.68
CA PRO A 282 3.27 18.23 -17.03
C PRO A 282 2.15 18.21 -18.08
N ASP A 283 1.14 17.37 -17.85
CA ASP A 283 -0.06 17.19 -18.69
C ASP A 283 -1.01 18.40 -18.72
N ALA A 284 -0.79 19.41 -17.88
CA ALA A 284 -1.68 20.56 -17.77
C ALA A 284 -1.87 21.29 -19.13
N LEU A 285 -0.78 21.53 -19.86
CA LEU A 285 -0.85 22.25 -21.13
C LEU A 285 -1.53 21.42 -22.22
N SER A 286 -1.23 20.12 -22.33
CA SER A 286 -1.89 19.23 -23.29
C SER A 286 -3.39 19.08 -22.99
N ALA A 287 -3.77 18.97 -21.72
CA ALA A 287 -5.17 18.92 -21.32
C ALA A 287 -5.91 20.25 -21.60
N MET A 288 -5.27 21.42 -21.40
CA MET A 288 -5.84 22.71 -21.80
C MET A 288 -6.05 22.80 -23.32
N ILE A 289 -5.09 22.31 -24.12
CA ILE A 289 -5.22 22.26 -25.59
C ILE A 289 -6.42 21.39 -25.99
N ARG A 290 -6.53 20.18 -25.41
CA ARG A 290 -7.66 19.26 -25.66
C ARG A 290 -9.02 19.91 -25.35
N LEU A 291 -9.14 20.58 -24.21
CA LEU A 291 -10.37 21.28 -23.81
C LEU A 291 -10.68 22.47 -24.73
N GLN A 292 -9.66 23.19 -25.19
CA GLN A 292 -9.81 24.29 -26.14
C GLN A 292 -10.34 23.81 -27.50
N GLU A 293 -9.76 22.76 -28.06
CA GLU A 293 -10.18 22.19 -29.34
C GLU A 293 -11.61 21.64 -29.27
N TRP A 294 -11.92 20.88 -28.22
CA TRP A 294 -13.28 20.38 -28.00
C TRP A 294 -14.29 21.53 -27.81
N SER A 295 -13.95 22.55 -27.01
CA SER A 295 -14.85 23.70 -26.79
C SER A 295 -15.03 24.52 -28.07
N ALA A 296 -13.99 24.70 -28.89
CA ALA A 296 -14.11 25.37 -30.19
C ALA A 296 -15.11 24.64 -31.10
N ALA A 297 -15.06 23.30 -31.14
CA ALA A 297 -16.04 22.49 -31.87
C ALA A 297 -17.47 22.65 -31.29
N ARG A 298 -17.60 22.67 -29.96
CA ARG A 298 -18.88 22.93 -29.26
C ARG A 298 -19.46 24.31 -29.61
N ARG A 299 -18.63 25.35 -29.62
CA ARG A 299 -19.00 26.73 -30.01
C ARG A 299 -19.44 26.79 -31.47
N ALA A 300 -18.72 26.11 -32.37
CA ALA A 300 -19.05 26.08 -33.80
C ALA A 300 -20.44 25.48 -34.08
N ARG A 301 -20.92 24.55 -33.25
CA ARG A 301 -22.28 23.99 -33.33
C ARG A 301 -23.33 24.76 -32.51
N GLY A 302 -23.00 25.97 -32.04
CA GLY A 302 -23.94 26.88 -31.34
C GLY A 302 -23.96 26.74 -29.82
N GLY A 303 -23.01 26.03 -29.22
CA GLY A 303 -22.93 25.88 -27.77
C GLY A 303 -22.33 27.07 -27.03
N ALA A 304 -22.47 27.06 -25.70
CA ALA A 304 -21.83 28.02 -24.81
C ALA A 304 -20.31 27.79 -24.73
N ALA A 305 -19.58 28.74 -24.15
CA ALA A 305 -18.20 28.51 -23.77
C ALA A 305 -18.14 27.57 -22.54
N ILE A 306 -16.94 27.16 -22.16
CA ILE A 306 -16.66 26.55 -20.85
C ILE A 306 -15.71 27.43 -20.05
N LYS A 307 -15.49 27.09 -18.78
CA LYS A 307 -14.46 27.70 -17.95
C LYS A 307 -13.45 26.67 -17.48
N VAL A 308 -12.16 26.97 -17.57
CA VAL A 308 -11.10 26.19 -16.92
C VAL A 308 -10.58 26.97 -15.71
N ARG A 309 -10.75 26.43 -14.50
CA ARG A 309 -10.11 26.95 -13.29
C ARG A 309 -8.68 26.40 -13.21
N LEU A 310 -7.70 27.24 -13.54
CA LEU A 310 -6.29 26.91 -13.46
C LEU A 310 -5.78 27.10 -12.04
N VAL A 311 -5.41 25.99 -11.39
CA VAL A 311 -4.76 25.95 -10.08
C VAL A 311 -3.33 25.44 -10.23
N LYS A 312 -2.46 25.65 -9.23
CA LYS A 312 -1.17 24.96 -9.20
C LYS A 312 -1.35 23.47 -8.91
N GLY A 313 -2.06 23.13 -7.85
CA GLY A 313 -2.29 21.75 -7.42
C GLY A 313 -2.18 21.64 -5.91
N ALA A 314 -2.88 20.66 -5.31
CA ALA A 314 -3.04 20.57 -3.85
C ALA A 314 -2.78 19.18 -3.27
N ASN A 315 -2.40 18.20 -4.09
CA ASN A 315 -2.23 16.79 -3.69
C ASN A 315 -0.80 16.25 -3.84
N LEU A 316 0.21 17.12 -4.01
CA LEU A 316 1.61 16.74 -4.18
C LEU A 316 2.12 15.72 -3.13
N PRO A 317 1.80 15.86 -1.82
CA PRO A 317 2.25 14.87 -0.82
C PRO A 317 1.74 13.45 -1.12
N MET A 318 0.48 13.31 -1.53
CA MET A 318 -0.08 11.99 -1.87
C MET A 318 0.42 11.47 -3.22
N GLU A 319 0.70 12.33 -4.20
CA GLU A 319 1.35 11.93 -5.46
C GLU A 319 2.76 11.35 -5.22
N ARG A 320 3.51 11.92 -4.25
CA ARG A 320 4.80 11.36 -3.79
C ARG A 320 4.63 10.02 -3.08
N VAL A 321 3.57 9.86 -2.30
CA VAL A 321 3.23 8.57 -1.67
C VAL A 321 2.97 7.52 -2.74
N GLN A 322 2.13 7.80 -3.74
CA GLN A 322 1.85 6.85 -4.82
C GLN A 322 3.13 6.48 -5.59
N SER A 323 3.95 7.47 -5.97
CA SER A 323 5.24 7.21 -6.62
C SER A 323 6.15 6.33 -5.76
N SER A 324 6.26 6.61 -4.47
CA SER A 324 7.08 5.83 -3.53
C SER A 324 6.56 4.40 -3.33
N LEU A 325 5.25 4.17 -3.29
CA LEU A 325 4.67 2.86 -3.03
C LEU A 325 4.68 1.98 -4.29
N PHE A 326 4.23 2.50 -5.42
CA PHE A 326 4.08 1.72 -6.67
C PHE A 326 5.34 1.71 -7.54
N GLY A 327 6.35 2.54 -7.24
CA GLY A 327 7.54 2.65 -8.07
C GLY A 327 7.29 3.37 -9.41
N TRP A 328 6.15 4.05 -9.54
CA TRP A 328 5.85 4.88 -10.70
C TRP A 328 6.62 6.21 -10.66
N PRO A 329 6.94 6.80 -11.83
CA PRO A 329 7.43 8.18 -11.87
C PRO A 329 6.49 9.14 -11.15
N LEU A 330 7.02 10.20 -10.53
CA LEU A 330 6.19 11.23 -9.92
C LEU A 330 5.33 11.89 -11.00
N ALA A 331 4.01 11.87 -10.85
CA ALA A 331 3.08 12.42 -11.84
C ALA A 331 3.24 13.95 -11.99
N THR A 332 3.60 14.63 -10.91
CA THR A 332 3.80 16.08 -10.88
C THR A 332 5.23 16.48 -11.24
N TRP A 333 5.47 17.76 -11.46
CA TRP A 333 6.81 18.35 -11.50
C TRP A 333 7.63 18.06 -10.23
N GLY A 334 8.95 17.99 -10.39
CA GLY A 334 9.88 17.73 -9.29
C GLY A 334 10.13 18.95 -8.40
N SER A 335 9.95 20.16 -8.95
CA SER A 335 10.18 21.42 -8.25
C SER A 335 9.00 22.38 -8.34
N LYS A 336 8.95 23.33 -7.39
CA LYS A 336 7.96 24.41 -7.40
C LYS A 336 8.15 25.34 -8.61
N GLN A 337 9.40 25.64 -8.99
CA GLN A 337 9.67 26.52 -10.12
C GLN A 337 9.10 25.96 -11.42
N GLU A 338 9.24 24.64 -11.67
CA GLU A 338 8.63 23.99 -12.83
C GLU A 338 7.10 24.07 -12.81
N THR A 339 6.47 23.91 -11.63
CA THR A 339 5.03 24.12 -11.47
C THR A 339 4.62 25.56 -11.80
N ASP A 340 5.39 26.54 -11.33
CA ASP A 340 5.15 27.95 -11.60
C ASP A 340 5.34 28.26 -13.11
N THR A 341 6.38 27.71 -13.75
CA THR A 341 6.61 27.80 -15.20
C THR A 341 5.47 27.17 -16.01
N SER A 342 4.99 25.98 -15.61
CA SER A 342 3.85 25.32 -16.26
C SER A 342 2.57 26.16 -16.12
N TYR A 343 2.33 26.75 -14.94
CA TYR A 343 1.20 27.67 -14.70
C TYR A 343 1.24 28.86 -15.68
N LEU A 344 2.40 29.50 -15.82
CA LEU A 344 2.59 30.62 -16.75
C LEU A 344 2.47 30.19 -18.21
N SER A 345 2.93 28.98 -18.57
CA SER A 345 2.84 28.42 -19.92
C SER A 345 1.38 28.21 -20.35
N VAL A 346 0.55 27.66 -19.45
CA VAL A 346 -0.89 27.51 -19.69
C VAL A 346 -1.58 28.86 -19.87
N LEU A 347 -1.23 29.88 -19.07
CA LEU A 347 -1.77 31.24 -19.22
C LEU A 347 -1.38 31.88 -20.55
N GLN A 348 -0.12 31.79 -20.96
CA GLN A 348 0.37 32.31 -22.25
C GLN A 348 -0.35 31.66 -23.43
N TYR A 349 -0.57 30.34 -23.35
CA TYR A 349 -1.33 29.61 -24.35
C TYR A 349 -2.80 30.06 -24.37
N ALA A 350 -3.46 30.14 -23.20
CA ALA A 350 -4.90 30.36 -23.12
C ALA A 350 -5.31 31.81 -23.47
N PHE A 351 -4.50 32.82 -23.15
CA PHE A 351 -4.86 34.24 -23.28
C PHE A 351 -4.69 34.78 -24.70
N GLN A 352 -5.34 34.14 -25.66
CA GLN A 352 -5.47 34.62 -27.04
C GLN A 352 -6.96 34.84 -27.34
N PRO A 353 -7.34 35.89 -28.10
CA PRO A 353 -8.75 36.19 -28.38
C PRO A 353 -9.56 34.99 -28.89
N GLU A 354 -9.02 34.22 -29.83
CA GLU A 354 -9.71 33.07 -30.41
C GLU A 354 -9.91 31.93 -29.40
N ARG A 355 -8.96 31.78 -28.47
CA ARG A 355 -8.95 30.74 -27.44
C ARG A 355 -9.85 31.12 -26.26
N THR A 356 -9.73 32.34 -25.77
CA THR A 356 -10.55 32.83 -24.65
C THR A 356 -12.04 32.89 -25.00
N ALA A 357 -12.38 33.06 -26.28
CA ALA A 357 -13.77 32.99 -26.75
C ALA A 357 -14.41 31.59 -26.58
N ASN A 358 -13.60 30.53 -26.56
CA ASN A 358 -14.07 29.15 -26.40
C ASN A 358 -13.94 28.67 -24.95
N VAL A 359 -12.86 29.06 -24.26
CA VAL A 359 -12.60 28.69 -22.86
C VAL A 359 -12.24 29.93 -22.06
N ARG A 360 -13.12 30.30 -21.13
CA ARG A 360 -12.83 31.29 -20.09
C ARG A 360 -11.86 30.70 -19.07
N VAL A 361 -11.04 31.53 -18.46
CA VAL A 361 -10.02 31.06 -17.51
C VAL A 361 -10.27 31.63 -16.13
N GLY A 362 -10.41 30.75 -15.14
CA GLY A 362 -10.35 31.07 -13.72
C GLY A 362 -8.90 31.03 -13.24
N VAL A 363 -8.27 32.19 -13.01
CA VAL A 363 -6.92 32.29 -12.44
C VAL A 363 -7.04 32.13 -10.93
N ALA A 364 -6.80 30.89 -10.46
CA ALA A 364 -7.00 30.54 -9.06
C ALA A 364 -5.66 30.47 -8.30
N GLY A 365 -5.50 31.34 -7.30
CA GLY A 365 -4.31 31.34 -6.46
C GLY A 365 -4.10 32.63 -5.67
N HIS A 366 -3.16 32.59 -4.73
CA HIS A 366 -2.78 33.74 -3.90
C HIS A 366 -1.44 34.38 -4.27
N ASN A 367 -0.69 33.81 -5.22
CA ASN A 367 0.57 34.41 -5.68
C ASN A 367 0.29 35.69 -6.46
N LEU A 368 0.60 36.83 -5.85
CA LEU A 368 0.33 38.15 -6.43
C LEU A 368 1.07 38.38 -7.75
N PHE A 369 2.25 37.78 -7.94
CA PHE A 369 2.98 37.90 -9.20
C PHE A 369 2.26 37.17 -10.33
N ASP A 370 1.76 35.96 -10.09
CA ASP A 370 1.02 35.18 -11.09
C ASP A 370 -0.32 35.86 -11.43
N VAL A 371 -1.01 36.39 -10.42
CA VAL A 371 -2.28 37.14 -10.57
C VAL A 371 -2.06 38.44 -11.35
N ALA A 372 -1.02 39.21 -11.04
CA ALA A 372 -0.68 40.44 -11.75
C ALA A 372 -0.26 40.14 -13.19
N TYR A 373 0.56 39.11 -13.39
CA TYR A 373 0.98 38.65 -14.71
C TYR A 373 -0.23 38.29 -15.57
N ALA A 374 -1.17 37.50 -15.04
CA ALA A 374 -2.38 37.15 -15.75
C ALA A 374 -3.22 38.39 -16.11
N TRP A 375 -3.40 39.33 -15.18
CA TRP A 375 -4.17 40.56 -15.42
C TRP A 375 -3.58 41.47 -16.50
N ILE A 376 -2.25 41.57 -16.53
CA ILE A 376 -1.52 42.39 -17.50
C ILE A 376 -1.51 41.69 -18.86
N LEU A 377 -1.18 40.40 -18.91
CA LEU A 377 -1.20 39.61 -20.13
C LEU A 377 -2.59 39.61 -20.79
N ALA A 378 -3.64 39.40 -20.00
CA ALA A 378 -5.02 39.48 -20.50
C ALA A 378 -5.37 40.88 -21.01
N GLY A 379 -4.82 41.94 -20.41
CA GLY A 379 -4.98 43.31 -20.87
C GLY A 379 -4.28 43.58 -22.20
N HIS A 380 -3.02 43.14 -22.34
CA HIS A 380 -2.24 43.28 -23.56
C HIS A 380 -2.89 42.54 -24.73
N ASN A 381 -3.47 41.37 -24.48
CA ASN A 381 -4.12 40.56 -25.51
C ASN A 381 -5.61 40.89 -25.70
N GLY A 382 -6.17 41.85 -24.94
CA GLY A 382 -7.57 42.29 -25.10
C GLY A 382 -8.61 41.25 -24.67
N VAL A 383 -8.28 40.35 -23.72
CA VAL A 383 -9.12 39.20 -23.32
C VAL A 383 -9.60 39.24 -21.87
N ARG A 384 -9.51 40.39 -21.19
CA ARG A 384 -9.90 40.53 -19.77
C ARG A 384 -11.32 40.05 -19.47
N ASP A 385 -12.27 40.22 -20.38
CA ASP A 385 -13.67 39.83 -20.19
C ASP A 385 -13.86 38.29 -20.08
N GLY A 386 -12.90 37.52 -20.58
CA GLY A 386 -12.90 36.06 -20.48
C GLY A 386 -12.07 35.50 -19.32
N VAL A 387 -11.55 36.35 -18.44
CA VAL A 387 -10.75 35.96 -17.28
C VAL A 387 -11.49 36.28 -15.99
N GLU A 388 -11.55 35.31 -15.07
CA GLU A 388 -12.06 35.49 -13.72
C GLU A 388 -10.95 35.17 -12.72
N PHE A 389 -10.87 35.90 -11.60
CA PHE A 389 -9.87 35.64 -10.57
C PHE A 389 -10.53 34.94 -9.38
N GLU A 390 -9.88 33.87 -8.91
CA GLU A 390 -10.37 33.05 -7.80
C GLU A 390 -9.39 33.01 -6.64
N MET A 391 -9.89 33.21 -5.42
CA MET A 391 -9.08 33.18 -4.20
C MET A 391 -9.82 32.45 -3.07
N LEU A 392 -9.10 31.99 -2.06
CA LEU A 392 -9.72 31.30 -0.92
C LEU A 392 -10.32 32.30 0.06
N LEU A 393 -11.46 31.95 0.64
CA LEU A 393 -12.02 32.67 1.77
C LEU A 393 -11.10 32.57 3.00
N GLY A 394 -10.94 33.69 3.72
CA GLY A 394 -10.27 33.72 5.02
C GLY A 394 -8.73 33.77 4.99
N MET A 395 -8.11 33.70 3.81
CA MET A 395 -6.66 33.80 3.61
C MET A 395 -6.29 35.11 2.92
N ALA A 396 -5.37 35.90 3.50
CA ALA A 396 -4.86 37.14 2.91
C ALA A 396 -5.97 38.11 2.43
N GLU A 397 -6.98 38.36 3.28
CA GLU A 397 -8.19 39.11 2.90
C GLU A 397 -7.91 40.55 2.43
N GLY A 398 -6.88 41.19 2.96
CA GLY A 398 -6.45 42.53 2.55
C GLY A 398 -5.93 42.54 1.11
N GLN A 399 -5.11 41.54 0.76
CA GLN A 399 -4.59 41.32 -0.59
C GLN A 399 -5.72 40.95 -1.55
N ALA A 400 -6.62 40.06 -1.16
CA ALA A 400 -7.79 39.70 -1.96
C ALA A 400 -8.69 40.92 -2.25
N GLU A 401 -8.89 41.81 -1.27
CA GLU A 401 -9.64 43.05 -1.48
C GLU A 401 -8.91 44.04 -2.40
N ALA A 402 -7.58 44.14 -2.30
CA ALA A 402 -6.78 44.96 -3.20
C ALA A 402 -6.87 44.47 -4.66
N VAL A 403 -6.74 43.15 -4.86
CA VAL A 403 -6.93 42.50 -6.18
C VAL A 403 -8.34 42.77 -6.70
N ARG A 404 -9.38 42.51 -5.90
CA ARG A 404 -10.80 42.74 -6.27
C ARG A 404 -11.04 44.17 -6.78
N LYS A 405 -10.49 45.18 -6.11
CA LYS A 405 -10.65 46.59 -6.54
C LYS A 405 -10.03 46.86 -7.92
N THR A 406 -9.00 46.12 -8.31
CA THR A 406 -8.35 46.24 -9.62
C THR A 406 -9.05 45.42 -10.70
N VAL A 407 -9.37 44.15 -10.41
CA VAL A 407 -9.93 43.22 -11.40
C VAL A 407 -11.46 43.31 -11.52
N GLY A 408 -12.12 43.98 -10.57
CA GLY A 408 -13.58 44.16 -10.51
C GLY A 408 -14.27 43.03 -9.77
N ASP A 409 -14.37 41.87 -10.44
CA ASP A 409 -15.06 40.68 -9.92
C ASP A 409 -14.05 39.68 -9.33
N LEU A 410 -14.30 39.24 -8.09
CA LEU A 410 -13.53 38.18 -7.45
C LEU A 410 -14.47 37.04 -7.04
N LEU A 411 -14.10 35.81 -7.37
CA LEU A 411 -14.79 34.60 -6.94
C LEU A 411 -14.06 34.00 -5.73
N LEU A 412 -14.74 33.92 -4.59
CA LEU A 412 -14.17 33.31 -3.38
C LEU A 412 -14.55 31.84 -3.29
N TYR A 413 -13.57 30.96 -3.12
CA TYR A 413 -13.81 29.56 -2.79
C TYR A 413 -14.20 29.42 -1.31
N VAL A 414 -15.37 28.84 -1.08
CA VAL A 414 -16.03 28.78 0.22
C VAL A 414 -16.34 27.32 0.57
N PRO A 415 -15.52 26.68 1.41
CA PRO A 415 -15.84 25.37 1.95
C PRO A 415 -17.00 25.48 2.97
N VAL A 416 -18.04 24.68 2.77
CA VAL A 416 -19.17 24.53 3.69
C VAL A 416 -19.17 23.13 4.27
N VAL A 417 -19.44 23.01 5.57
CA VAL A 417 -19.53 21.71 6.25
C VAL A 417 -20.68 21.74 7.24
N HIS A 418 -21.39 20.61 7.38
CA HIS A 418 -22.39 20.49 8.41
C HIS A 418 -21.72 20.37 9.79
N PRO A 419 -22.24 20.99 10.87
CA PRO A 419 -21.56 21.00 12.18
C PRO A 419 -21.30 19.63 12.82
N LYS A 420 -22.05 18.61 12.41
CA LYS A 420 -21.87 17.23 12.86
C LYS A 420 -20.67 16.55 12.22
N ASP A 421 -20.26 17.01 11.04
CA ASP A 421 -19.20 16.41 10.21
C ASP A 421 -17.97 17.32 10.19
N PHE A 422 -17.86 18.20 11.19
CA PHE A 422 -16.81 19.22 11.25
C PHE A 422 -15.41 18.61 11.34
N ASP A 423 -15.31 17.47 12.01
CA ASP A 423 -14.11 16.63 12.10
C ASP A 423 -13.71 16.03 10.75
N VAL A 424 -14.59 15.99 9.75
CA VAL A 424 -14.19 15.59 8.40
C VAL A 424 -13.47 16.72 7.65
N ALA A 425 -13.73 17.97 8.01
CA ALA A 425 -13.04 19.12 7.42
C ALA A 425 -11.56 19.19 7.84
N ILE A 426 -11.08 18.28 8.69
CA ILE A 426 -9.71 18.23 9.20
C ILE A 426 -8.70 18.06 8.06
N SER A 427 -8.89 17.09 7.17
CA SER A 427 -7.95 16.87 6.05
C SER A 427 -7.87 18.09 5.13
N TYR A 428 -8.97 18.84 4.98
CA TYR A 428 -8.98 20.12 4.28
C TYR A 428 -8.20 21.19 5.08
N LEU A 429 -8.48 21.33 6.38
CA LEU A 429 -7.83 22.32 7.25
C LEU A 429 -6.33 22.10 7.37
N VAL A 430 -5.87 20.85 7.55
CA VAL A 430 -4.45 20.48 7.62
C VAL A 430 -3.75 20.89 6.33
N ARG A 431 -4.29 20.51 5.16
CA ARG A 431 -3.77 20.94 3.86
C ARG A 431 -3.69 22.48 3.76
N ARG A 432 -4.74 23.20 4.18
CA ARG A 432 -4.74 24.68 4.17
C ARG A 432 -3.66 25.28 5.09
N LEU A 433 -3.40 24.67 6.24
CA LEU A 433 -2.39 25.13 7.21
C LEU A 433 -0.98 24.84 6.70
N GLU A 434 -0.73 23.65 6.16
CA GLU A 434 0.56 23.26 5.60
C GLU A 434 0.94 24.12 4.39
N GLU A 435 -0.02 24.42 3.50
CA GLU A 435 0.18 25.38 2.43
C GLU A 435 0.62 26.75 2.95
N GLY A 436 0.14 27.18 4.12
CA GLY A 436 0.56 28.44 4.74
C GLY A 436 1.94 28.41 5.39
N ALA A 437 2.41 27.25 5.83
CA ALA A 437 3.62 27.09 6.64
C ALA A 437 4.88 26.72 5.84
N SER A 438 4.75 26.09 4.68
CA SER A 438 5.91 25.74 3.85
C SER A 438 6.66 26.98 3.35
N GLN A 439 7.97 27.06 3.60
CA GLN A 439 8.80 28.20 3.16
C GLN A 439 8.91 28.32 1.63
N ASP A 440 8.68 27.21 0.93
CA ASP A 440 8.58 27.21 -0.53
C ASP A 440 7.25 27.76 -0.99
N ASN A 441 6.18 27.75 -0.18
CA ASN A 441 4.90 28.33 -0.57
C ASN A 441 4.92 29.87 -0.48
N PHE A 442 4.29 30.54 -1.44
CA PHE A 442 4.11 32.00 -1.46
C PHE A 442 3.35 32.50 -0.22
N MET A 443 2.42 31.69 0.30
CA MET A 443 1.62 32.03 1.48
C MET A 443 2.45 32.27 2.75
N SER A 444 3.64 31.68 2.86
CA SER A 444 4.54 31.93 3.99
C SER A 444 5.06 33.38 4.03
N ALA A 445 5.20 34.02 2.86
CA ALA A 445 5.73 35.38 2.74
C ALA A 445 4.64 36.46 2.64
N VAL A 446 3.42 36.10 2.20
CA VAL A 446 2.39 37.07 1.74
C VAL A 446 2.05 38.18 2.74
N PHE A 447 2.12 37.89 4.04
CA PHE A 447 1.81 38.85 5.11
C PHE A 447 2.95 39.83 5.40
N GLU A 448 4.16 39.56 4.91
CA GLU A 448 5.37 40.36 5.18
C GLU A 448 5.96 40.97 3.90
N LEU A 449 5.41 40.68 2.73
CA LEU A 449 5.90 41.18 1.44
C LEU A 449 5.92 42.72 1.35
N HIS A 450 5.05 43.42 2.07
CA HIS A 450 5.04 44.88 2.10
C HIS A 450 6.22 45.44 2.94
N ASP A 451 6.52 44.80 4.06
CA ASP A 451 7.50 45.32 5.05
C ASP A 451 8.91 44.74 4.82
N SER A 452 9.04 43.62 4.10
CA SER A 452 10.30 42.90 3.86
C SER A 452 10.70 42.91 2.40
N GLU A 453 11.58 43.85 2.02
CA GLU A 453 12.12 43.93 0.66
C GLU A 453 12.91 42.67 0.26
N ALA A 454 13.48 41.94 1.24
CA ALA A 454 14.17 40.67 0.99
C ALA A 454 13.20 39.58 0.52
N LEU A 455 12.06 39.41 1.21
CA LEU A 455 11.02 38.45 0.82
C LEU A 455 10.37 38.84 -0.51
N TYR A 456 10.11 40.13 -0.71
CA TYR A 456 9.62 40.64 -1.99
C TYR A 456 10.56 40.30 -3.14
N ARG A 457 11.85 40.58 -2.99
CA ARG A 457 12.86 40.30 -4.02
C ARG A 457 12.94 38.80 -4.33
N ARG A 458 12.90 37.95 -3.30
CA ARG A 458 12.89 36.48 -3.46
C ARG A 458 11.72 36.02 -4.33
N GLU A 459 10.50 36.45 -4.03
CA GLU A 459 9.32 36.04 -4.81
C GLU A 459 9.32 36.64 -6.23
N LYS A 460 9.82 37.87 -6.40
CA LYS A 460 10.04 38.47 -7.72
C LYS A 460 11.03 37.66 -8.55
N GLU A 461 12.18 37.31 -7.98
CA GLU A 461 13.21 36.52 -8.67
C GLU A 461 12.70 35.14 -9.07
N ARG A 462 11.92 34.47 -8.20
CA ARG A 462 11.23 33.21 -8.52
C ARG A 462 10.26 33.36 -9.69
N PHE A 463 9.46 34.41 -9.71
CA PHE A 463 8.55 34.70 -10.83
C PHE A 463 9.32 34.95 -12.14
N VAL A 464 10.34 35.81 -12.12
CA VAL A 464 11.15 36.12 -13.31
C VAL A 464 11.86 34.87 -13.84
N ALA A 465 12.41 34.04 -12.95
CA ALA A 465 13.03 32.77 -13.33
C ALA A 465 12.01 31.81 -13.96
N SER A 466 10.81 31.72 -13.41
CA SER A 466 9.75 30.86 -13.94
C SER A 466 9.27 31.33 -15.32
N LEU A 467 9.13 32.64 -15.50
CA LEU A 467 8.74 33.26 -16.77
C LEU A 467 9.81 33.08 -17.86
N GLY A 468 11.10 33.23 -17.50
CA GLY A 468 12.22 33.02 -18.42
C GLY A 468 12.44 31.57 -18.83
N ALA A 469 11.86 30.61 -18.10
CA ALA A 469 11.90 29.19 -18.42
C ALA A 469 10.74 28.73 -19.31
N VAL A 470 9.81 29.61 -19.71
CA VAL A 470 8.71 29.25 -20.62
C VAL A 470 9.24 29.11 -22.04
N THR A 471 9.13 27.91 -22.62
CA THR A 471 9.67 27.56 -23.96
C THR A 471 8.62 27.56 -25.08
N GLY A 472 7.32 27.52 -24.74
CA GLY A 472 6.23 27.38 -25.71
C GLY A 472 6.00 25.95 -26.23
N GLU A 473 6.84 25.00 -25.82
CA GLU A 473 6.66 23.57 -26.11
C GLU A 473 5.60 22.95 -25.20
N VAL A 474 4.93 21.89 -25.67
CA VAL A 474 4.00 21.10 -24.84
C VAL A 474 4.80 20.03 -24.11
N PRO A 475 4.87 20.05 -22.76
CA PRO A 475 5.58 19.03 -22.03
C PRO A 475 4.97 17.64 -22.20
N ALA A 476 5.82 16.61 -22.21
CA ALA A 476 5.38 15.22 -22.11
C ALA A 476 4.97 14.89 -20.67
N SER A 477 4.06 13.91 -20.51
CA SER A 477 3.72 13.37 -19.19
C SER A 477 4.95 12.74 -18.53
N ASN A 478 5.00 12.78 -17.20
CA ASN A 478 5.94 11.96 -16.44
C ASN A 478 5.49 10.48 -16.38
N ARG A 479 4.18 10.22 -16.43
CA ARG A 479 3.61 8.88 -16.40
C ARG A 479 3.52 8.35 -17.83
N VAL A 480 4.48 7.51 -18.21
CA VAL A 480 4.68 7.06 -19.60
C VAL A 480 4.59 5.55 -19.80
N GLN A 481 4.16 4.80 -18.77
CA GLN A 481 4.05 3.35 -18.88
C GLN A 481 2.99 2.99 -19.93
N ASP A 482 3.36 2.10 -20.86
CA ASP A 482 2.44 1.54 -21.84
C ASP A 482 2.72 0.03 -21.98
N ARG A 483 1.82 -0.80 -21.45
CA ARG A 483 1.93 -2.27 -21.51
C ARG A 483 1.71 -2.84 -22.92
N ARG A 484 1.34 -2.01 -23.89
CA ARG A 484 1.29 -2.39 -25.32
C ARG A 484 2.66 -2.26 -26.00
N ALA A 485 3.59 -1.53 -25.39
CA ALA A 485 4.94 -1.36 -25.92
C ALA A 485 5.75 -2.67 -25.83
N THR A 486 6.81 -2.76 -26.63
CA THR A 486 7.73 -3.91 -26.57
C THR A 486 8.52 -3.90 -25.26
N VAL A 487 8.55 -5.04 -24.57
CA VAL A 487 9.32 -5.23 -23.34
C VAL A 487 10.81 -5.29 -23.67
N SER A 488 11.63 -4.64 -22.84
CA SER A 488 13.09 -4.68 -22.96
C SER A 488 13.63 -6.09 -22.72
N ASP A 489 14.60 -6.52 -23.53
CA ASP A 489 15.33 -7.77 -23.36
C ASP A 489 16.52 -7.67 -22.37
N GLU A 490 16.74 -6.48 -21.79
CA GLU A 490 17.84 -6.24 -20.85
C GLU A 490 17.46 -6.73 -19.43
N PRO A 491 18.20 -7.71 -18.86
CA PRO A 491 17.93 -8.19 -17.50
C PRO A 491 18.36 -7.17 -16.45
N LEU A 492 17.70 -7.22 -15.28
CA LEU A 492 18.10 -6.43 -14.13
C LEU A 492 19.48 -6.86 -13.62
N THR A 493 20.35 -5.89 -13.33
CA THR A 493 21.67 -6.14 -12.73
C THR A 493 21.60 -6.30 -11.21
N ARG A 494 20.57 -5.71 -10.59
CA ARG A 494 20.25 -5.81 -9.16
C ARG A 494 18.74 -5.77 -8.99
N PHE A 495 18.25 -6.44 -7.95
CA PHE A 495 16.83 -6.49 -7.65
C PHE A 495 16.25 -5.11 -7.30
N ALA A 496 15.23 -4.73 -8.06
CA ALA A 496 14.27 -3.68 -7.74
C ALA A 496 12.87 -4.26 -7.90
N ASN A 497 11.92 -3.80 -7.08
CA ASN A 497 10.53 -4.24 -7.21
C ASN A 497 9.95 -3.78 -8.55
N THR A 498 9.24 -4.68 -9.21
CA THR A 498 8.56 -4.47 -10.49
C THR A 498 7.36 -3.56 -10.28
N PRO A 499 7.27 -2.40 -10.95
CA PRO A 499 6.09 -1.55 -10.86
C PRO A 499 4.87 -2.25 -11.45
N ASP A 500 3.76 -2.19 -10.72
CA ASP A 500 2.44 -2.62 -11.21
C ASP A 500 2.00 -1.78 -12.40
N THR A 501 1.00 -2.27 -13.12
CA THR A 501 0.39 -1.54 -14.22
C THR A 501 -0.38 -0.34 -13.69
N ASP A 502 -0.16 0.84 -14.28
CA ASP A 502 -0.84 2.08 -13.94
C ASP A 502 -2.12 2.23 -14.77
N PRO A 503 -3.32 1.98 -14.22
CA PRO A 503 -4.58 2.04 -14.97
C PRO A 503 -5.02 3.48 -15.27
N SER A 504 -4.34 4.49 -14.73
CA SER A 504 -4.61 5.90 -15.06
C SER A 504 -4.18 6.27 -16.48
N LEU A 505 -3.44 5.41 -17.18
CA LEU A 505 -2.92 5.65 -18.52
C LEU A 505 -3.77 4.97 -19.59
N ALA A 506 -4.17 5.72 -20.63
CA ALA A 506 -5.07 5.26 -21.68
C ALA A 506 -4.56 3.97 -22.39
N GLY A 507 -3.26 3.87 -22.66
CA GLY A 507 -2.69 2.68 -23.29
C GLY A 507 -2.82 1.41 -22.44
N ASN A 508 -2.67 1.56 -21.12
CA ASN A 508 -2.85 0.47 -20.18
C ASN A 508 -4.33 0.10 -20.02
N ARG A 509 -5.25 1.07 -20.07
CA ARG A 509 -6.69 0.81 -20.07
C ARG A 509 -7.12 -0.01 -21.29
N GLU A 510 -6.66 0.36 -22.48
CA GLU A 510 -6.94 -0.40 -23.70
C GLU A 510 -6.37 -1.82 -23.64
N TRP A 511 -5.13 -1.96 -23.15
CA TRP A 511 -4.51 -3.26 -22.92
C TRP A 511 -5.33 -4.13 -21.94
N GLY A 512 -5.75 -3.56 -20.81
CA GLY A 512 -6.58 -4.23 -19.81
C GLY A 512 -7.95 -4.64 -20.35
N ALA A 513 -8.63 -3.73 -21.07
CA ALA A 513 -9.91 -4.01 -21.72
C ALA A 513 -9.80 -5.17 -22.72
N GLY A 514 -8.71 -5.22 -23.49
CA GLY A 514 -8.41 -6.32 -24.40
C GLY A 514 -8.28 -7.67 -23.68
N ILE A 515 -7.69 -7.69 -22.48
CA ILE A 515 -7.59 -8.90 -21.64
C ILE A 515 -8.98 -9.30 -21.13
N ILE A 516 -9.73 -8.35 -20.53
CA ILE A 516 -11.06 -8.59 -19.95
C ILE A 516 -12.01 -9.20 -20.99
N ALA A 517 -11.96 -8.70 -22.24
CA ALA A 517 -12.76 -9.21 -23.34
C ALA A 517 -12.48 -10.68 -23.72
N ARG A 518 -11.31 -11.23 -23.38
CA ARG A 518 -10.93 -12.63 -23.70
C ARG A 518 -11.12 -13.59 -22.53
N ILE A 519 -11.26 -13.09 -21.30
CA ILE A 519 -11.34 -13.91 -20.08
C ILE A 519 -12.41 -15.00 -20.16
N ALA A 520 -13.62 -14.65 -20.61
CA ALA A 520 -14.77 -15.56 -20.59
C ALA A 520 -14.57 -16.82 -21.46
N ASP A 521 -13.88 -16.67 -22.59
CA ASP A 521 -13.71 -17.74 -23.59
C ASP A 521 -12.27 -18.28 -23.66
N SER A 522 -11.38 -17.83 -22.77
CA SER A 522 -9.97 -18.22 -22.82
C SER A 522 -9.78 -19.72 -22.58
N THR A 523 -9.06 -20.37 -23.49
CA THR A 523 -8.65 -21.78 -23.38
C THR A 523 -7.15 -21.93 -23.15
N LEU A 524 -6.43 -20.83 -22.86
CA LEU A 524 -4.99 -20.84 -22.61
C LEU A 524 -4.62 -21.90 -21.58
N GLY A 525 -3.56 -22.66 -21.85
CA GLY A 525 -3.07 -23.73 -20.98
C GLY A 525 -3.80 -25.08 -21.06
N THR A 526 -4.96 -25.19 -21.72
CA THR A 526 -5.76 -26.44 -21.78
C THR A 526 -4.98 -27.61 -22.39
N ASP A 527 -4.28 -27.37 -23.50
CA ASP A 527 -3.47 -28.40 -24.18
C ASP A 527 -2.28 -28.83 -23.31
N LEU A 528 -1.70 -27.90 -22.56
CA LEU A 528 -0.60 -28.20 -21.64
C LEU A 528 -1.08 -29.05 -20.45
N VAL A 529 -2.26 -28.78 -19.91
CA VAL A 529 -2.88 -29.60 -18.86
C VAL A 529 -3.08 -31.02 -19.37
N THR A 530 -3.66 -31.16 -20.56
CA THR A 530 -3.90 -32.47 -21.19
C THR A 530 -2.60 -33.22 -21.44
N ALA A 531 -1.59 -32.55 -21.99
CA ALA A 531 -0.29 -33.17 -22.33
C ALA A 531 0.53 -33.62 -21.11
N HIS A 532 0.29 -33.01 -19.93
CA HIS A 532 1.04 -33.30 -18.70
C HIS A 532 0.16 -33.94 -17.61
N THR A 533 -1.03 -34.43 -17.98
CA THR A 533 -1.83 -35.25 -17.08
C THR A 533 -1.22 -36.64 -16.99
N VAL A 534 -0.98 -37.10 -15.76
CA VAL A 534 -0.43 -38.42 -15.48
C VAL A 534 -1.36 -39.12 -14.49
N ASP A 535 -1.95 -40.22 -14.95
CA ASP A 535 -2.96 -41.02 -14.23
C ASP A 535 -2.44 -42.40 -13.80
N ASP A 536 -1.17 -42.69 -14.06
CA ASP A 536 -0.51 -43.94 -13.73
C ASP A 536 0.67 -43.75 -12.77
N VAL A 537 0.80 -44.65 -11.79
CA VAL A 537 1.84 -44.60 -10.76
C VAL A 537 3.23 -44.83 -11.37
N ALA A 538 3.38 -45.80 -12.28
CA ALA A 538 4.68 -46.12 -12.86
C ALA A 538 5.19 -44.98 -13.76
N ALA A 539 4.30 -44.28 -14.45
CA ALA A 539 4.61 -43.07 -15.19
C ALA A 539 5.11 -41.93 -14.27
N VAL A 540 4.43 -41.68 -13.15
CA VAL A 540 4.88 -40.68 -12.15
C VAL A 540 6.24 -41.05 -11.56
N GLU A 541 6.46 -42.32 -11.20
CA GLU A 541 7.75 -42.78 -10.68
C GLU A 541 8.88 -42.58 -11.69
N THR A 542 8.62 -42.85 -12.98
CA THR A 542 9.60 -42.61 -14.06
C THR A 542 9.96 -41.13 -14.17
N ILE A 543 8.95 -40.24 -14.10
CA ILE A 543 9.17 -38.79 -14.14
C ILE A 543 10.04 -38.35 -12.96
N ILE A 544 9.72 -38.82 -11.74
CA ILE A 544 10.50 -38.51 -10.54
C ILE A 544 11.96 -38.95 -10.70
N ASP A 545 12.18 -40.16 -11.21
CA ASP A 545 13.50 -40.72 -11.40
C ASP A 545 14.35 -39.91 -12.38
N GLU A 546 13.77 -39.52 -13.51
CA GLU A 546 14.41 -38.67 -14.52
C GLU A 546 14.73 -37.27 -13.98
N THR A 547 13.77 -36.61 -13.33
CA THR A 547 13.93 -35.26 -12.79
C THR A 547 14.96 -35.23 -11.66
N HIS A 548 14.94 -36.22 -10.77
CA HIS A 548 15.94 -36.36 -9.72
C HIS A 548 17.34 -36.53 -10.29
N ALA A 549 17.51 -37.36 -11.33
CA ALA A 549 18.81 -37.53 -12.00
C ALA A 549 19.31 -36.23 -12.65
N ALA A 550 18.43 -35.43 -13.27
CA ALA A 550 18.76 -34.13 -13.82
C ALA A 550 19.17 -33.10 -12.74
N GLY A 551 18.62 -33.23 -11.54
CA GLY A 551 18.93 -32.41 -10.37
C GLY A 551 20.41 -32.37 -10.01
N ALA A 552 21.11 -33.50 -10.10
CA ALA A 552 22.54 -33.57 -9.81
C ALA A 552 23.37 -32.69 -10.77
N ALA A 553 23.06 -32.70 -12.07
CA ALA A 553 23.73 -31.87 -13.06
C ALA A 553 23.38 -30.38 -12.90
N ARG A 554 22.13 -30.07 -12.50
CA ARG A 554 21.68 -28.71 -12.22
C ARG A 554 22.40 -28.11 -11.01
N GLY A 555 22.49 -28.85 -9.91
CA GLY A 555 23.15 -28.40 -8.67
C GLY A 555 24.64 -28.10 -8.85
N ALA A 556 25.31 -28.73 -9.82
CA ALA A 556 26.71 -28.49 -10.15
C ALA A 556 26.95 -27.19 -10.94
N ARG A 557 25.90 -26.54 -11.46
CA ARG A 557 26.03 -25.27 -12.18
C ARG A 557 26.33 -24.12 -11.20
N PRO A 558 27.24 -23.18 -11.54
CA PRO A 558 27.51 -22.02 -10.69
C PRO A 558 26.26 -21.18 -10.39
N ALA A 559 26.19 -20.57 -9.21
CA ALA A 559 25.05 -19.72 -8.83
C ALA A 559 24.74 -18.62 -9.85
N ALA A 560 25.76 -18.00 -10.44
CA ALA A 560 25.60 -16.95 -11.46
C ALA A 560 24.88 -17.46 -12.72
N GLU A 561 25.15 -18.69 -13.17
CA GLU A 561 24.43 -19.30 -14.32
C GLU A 561 22.96 -19.56 -13.97
N ARG A 562 22.69 -20.00 -12.74
CA ARG A 562 21.30 -20.23 -12.27
C ARG A 562 20.54 -18.91 -12.17
N ALA A 563 21.18 -17.87 -11.63
CA ALA A 563 20.62 -16.53 -11.49
C ALA A 563 20.32 -15.87 -12.85
N ALA A 564 21.20 -16.02 -13.84
CA ALA A 564 20.99 -15.48 -15.18
C ALA A 564 19.69 -16.01 -15.82
N VAL A 565 19.42 -17.32 -15.71
CA VAL A 565 18.19 -17.92 -16.25
C VAL A 565 16.94 -17.35 -15.56
N LEU A 566 16.98 -17.12 -14.25
CA LEU A 566 15.85 -16.52 -13.52
C LEU A 566 15.60 -15.07 -13.93
N ARG A 567 16.67 -14.29 -14.17
CA ARG A 567 16.55 -12.92 -14.71
C ARG A 567 15.97 -12.91 -16.13
N THR A 568 16.32 -13.88 -16.97
CA THR A 568 15.68 -14.07 -18.28
C THR A 568 14.20 -14.44 -18.13
N ALA A 569 13.87 -15.32 -17.18
CA ALA A 569 12.48 -15.67 -16.90
C ALA A 569 11.65 -14.46 -16.46
N ALA A 570 12.20 -13.55 -15.65
CA ALA A 570 11.51 -12.32 -15.27
C ALA A 570 11.07 -11.48 -16.50
N ILE A 571 11.91 -11.41 -17.54
CA ILE A 571 11.58 -10.72 -18.80
C ILE A 571 10.47 -11.45 -19.55
N GLU A 572 10.55 -12.78 -19.66
CA GLU A 572 9.53 -13.59 -20.35
C GLU A 572 8.17 -13.53 -19.65
N PHE A 573 8.15 -13.42 -18.32
CA PHE A 573 6.94 -13.17 -17.54
C PHE A 573 6.34 -11.81 -17.84
N GLU A 574 7.16 -10.76 -17.94
CA GLU A 574 6.68 -9.42 -18.29
C GLU A 574 6.10 -9.39 -19.72
N LYS A 575 6.75 -10.05 -20.69
CA LYS A 575 6.23 -10.21 -22.07
C LYS A 575 4.88 -10.93 -22.12
N ARG A 576 4.67 -11.90 -21.21
CA ARG A 576 3.43 -12.71 -21.13
C ARG A 576 2.44 -12.21 -20.08
N ARG A 577 2.66 -11.03 -19.48
CA ARG A 577 1.78 -10.48 -18.42
C ARG A 577 0.31 -10.55 -18.82
N ALA A 578 -0.03 -10.18 -20.06
CA ALA A 578 -1.41 -10.22 -20.55
C ALA A 578 -2.01 -11.64 -20.57
N GLU A 579 -1.26 -12.65 -21.02
CA GLU A 579 -1.70 -14.05 -21.05
C GLU A 579 -1.91 -14.60 -19.63
N LEU A 580 -1.01 -14.23 -18.71
CA LEU A 580 -1.06 -14.64 -17.30
C LEU A 580 -2.30 -14.06 -16.59
N LEU A 581 -2.62 -12.78 -16.85
CA LEU A 581 -3.83 -12.15 -16.34
C LEU A 581 -5.10 -12.76 -16.92
N GLU A 582 -5.10 -13.04 -18.23
CA GLU A 582 -6.22 -13.66 -18.92
C GLU A 582 -6.56 -15.04 -18.34
N VAL A 583 -5.56 -15.92 -18.19
CA VAL A 583 -5.80 -17.26 -17.64
C VAL A 583 -6.18 -17.21 -16.16
N ALA A 584 -5.61 -16.32 -15.36
CA ALA A 584 -5.97 -16.18 -13.94
C ALA A 584 -7.41 -15.67 -13.75
N GLY A 585 -7.87 -14.74 -14.60
CA GLY A 585 -9.26 -14.31 -14.62
C GLY A 585 -10.21 -15.42 -15.07
N SER A 586 -9.85 -16.13 -16.14
CA SER A 586 -10.68 -17.19 -16.74
C SER A 586 -10.82 -18.41 -15.83
N GLU A 587 -9.71 -18.86 -15.25
CA GLU A 587 -9.66 -20.11 -14.48
C GLU A 587 -10.00 -19.88 -13.00
N CYS A 588 -9.42 -18.86 -12.37
CA CYS A 588 -9.51 -18.64 -10.92
C CYS A 588 -10.44 -17.48 -10.53
N GLY A 589 -11.07 -16.80 -11.49
CA GLY A 589 -12.00 -15.70 -11.21
C GLY A 589 -11.34 -14.44 -10.65
N LYS A 590 -10.02 -14.26 -10.84
CA LYS A 590 -9.30 -13.09 -10.33
C LYS A 590 -9.56 -11.87 -11.22
N THR A 591 -9.89 -10.74 -10.59
CA THR A 591 -9.95 -9.44 -11.27
C THR A 591 -8.54 -8.92 -11.54
N LEU A 592 -8.38 -8.04 -12.53
CA LEU A 592 -7.06 -7.54 -12.93
C LEU A 592 -6.33 -6.82 -11.78
N ASP A 593 -7.03 -6.09 -10.91
CA ASP A 593 -6.45 -5.43 -9.73
C ASP A 593 -5.93 -6.43 -8.68
N GLN A 594 -6.37 -7.69 -8.74
CA GLN A 594 -5.87 -8.76 -7.85
C GLN A 594 -4.79 -9.62 -8.50
N SER A 595 -4.75 -9.72 -9.83
CA SER A 595 -3.78 -10.56 -10.56
C SER A 595 -2.59 -9.78 -11.14
N ASP A 596 -2.71 -8.48 -11.43
CA ASP A 596 -1.58 -7.67 -11.92
C ASP A 596 -0.46 -7.52 -10.88
N PRO A 597 -0.76 -7.23 -9.59
CA PRO A 597 0.26 -7.29 -8.54
C PRO A 597 0.87 -8.67 -8.37
N GLU A 598 0.14 -9.73 -8.72
CA GLU A 598 0.62 -11.11 -8.61
C GLU A 598 1.64 -11.45 -9.72
N VAL A 599 1.47 -10.92 -10.93
CA VAL A 599 2.50 -11.03 -11.97
C VAL A 599 3.75 -10.25 -11.55
N SER A 600 3.60 -9.05 -10.98
CA SER A 600 4.73 -8.29 -10.42
C SER A 600 5.43 -9.04 -9.29
N GLU A 601 4.68 -9.68 -8.39
CA GLU A 601 5.23 -10.53 -7.32
C GLU A 601 6.00 -11.74 -7.88
N ALA A 602 5.50 -12.38 -8.94
CA ALA A 602 6.17 -13.48 -9.64
C ALA A 602 7.51 -13.04 -10.25
N ILE A 603 7.53 -11.90 -10.94
CA ILE A 603 8.75 -11.28 -11.52
C ILE A 603 9.73 -10.90 -10.40
N ASP A 604 9.21 -10.38 -9.28
CA ASP A 604 10.03 -10.02 -8.14
C ASP A 604 10.68 -11.24 -7.50
N PHE A 605 9.97 -12.36 -7.33
CA PHE A 605 10.58 -13.60 -6.85
C PHE A 605 11.72 -14.08 -7.75
N LEU A 606 11.53 -14.03 -9.07
CA LEU A 606 12.55 -14.44 -10.05
C LEU A 606 13.83 -13.60 -9.90
N ASN A 607 13.70 -12.27 -9.88
CA ASN A 607 14.84 -11.38 -9.76
C ASN A 607 15.46 -11.39 -8.36
N TYR A 608 14.66 -11.44 -7.30
CA TYR A 608 15.16 -11.44 -5.93
C TYR A 608 15.90 -12.73 -5.58
N TYR A 609 15.37 -13.89 -5.99
CA TYR A 609 16.05 -15.16 -5.76
C TYR A 609 17.26 -15.36 -6.67
N ALA A 610 17.31 -14.72 -7.85
CA ALA A 610 18.53 -14.65 -8.64
C ALA A 610 19.67 -13.98 -7.85
N ASP A 611 19.41 -12.82 -7.25
CA ASP A 611 20.38 -12.10 -6.42
C ASP A 611 20.77 -12.92 -5.17
N LEU A 612 19.81 -13.55 -4.50
CA LEU A 612 20.12 -14.39 -3.32
C LEU A 612 20.91 -15.66 -3.67
N ALA A 613 20.70 -16.24 -4.86
CA ALA A 613 21.43 -17.43 -5.29
C ALA A 613 22.95 -17.18 -5.33
N GLU A 614 23.35 -16.02 -5.87
CA GLU A 614 24.75 -15.59 -5.94
C GLU A 614 25.37 -15.41 -4.53
N GLY A 615 24.56 -15.08 -3.53
CA GLY A 615 25.00 -14.96 -2.13
C GLY A 615 25.21 -16.29 -1.40
N LEU A 616 24.57 -17.40 -1.83
CA LEU A 616 24.66 -18.69 -1.13
C LEU A 616 26.09 -19.25 -1.08
N GLU A 617 26.85 -19.08 -2.16
CA GLU A 617 28.23 -19.59 -2.27
C GLU A 617 29.23 -18.74 -1.46
N LEU A 618 28.79 -17.57 -0.96
CA LEU A 618 29.61 -16.61 -0.21
C LEU A 618 29.46 -16.74 1.33
N VAL A 619 28.67 -17.70 1.81
CA VAL A 619 28.49 -17.92 3.25
C VAL A 619 29.80 -18.43 3.87
N ASP A 620 30.35 -17.66 4.82
CA ASP A 620 31.54 -18.04 5.58
C ASP A 620 31.23 -19.13 6.63
N GLY A 621 32.13 -20.08 6.82
CA GLY A 621 31.98 -21.18 7.80
C GLY A 621 31.05 -22.34 7.38
N ALA A 622 30.49 -22.30 6.17
CA ALA A 622 29.72 -23.40 5.59
C ALA A 622 29.81 -23.39 4.06
N ALA A 623 29.44 -24.49 3.41
CA ALA A 623 29.27 -24.57 1.96
C ALA A 623 27.85 -25.04 1.63
N PRO A 624 27.19 -24.43 0.62
CA PRO A 624 25.88 -24.89 0.18
C PRO A 624 25.99 -26.26 -0.52
N VAL A 625 25.03 -27.12 -0.22
CA VAL A 625 24.83 -28.45 -0.82
C VAL A 625 23.41 -28.46 -1.38
N PRO A 626 23.24 -28.25 -2.70
CA PRO A 626 21.93 -28.32 -3.34
C PRO A 626 21.30 -29.70 -3.20
N VAL A 627 20.00 -29.76 -2.92
CA VAL A 627 19.25 -31.02 -3.00
C VAL A 627 18.88 -31.33 -4.45
N GLN A 628 18.68 -32.59 -4.81
CA GLN A 628 18.51 -32.99 -6.22
C GLN A 628 17.10 -32.67 -6.72
N LEU A 629 16.07 -33.01 -5.95
CA LEU A 629 14.67 -32.79 -6.36
C LEU A 629 13.84 -32.07 -5.29
N THR A 630 13.26 -30.95 -5.68
CA THR A 630 12.22 -30.26 -4.91
C THR A 630 10.85 -30.42 -5.57
N LEU A 631 9.86 -30.90 -4.81
CA LEU A 631 8.45 -30.94 -5.23
C LEU A 631 7.75 -29.65 -4.79
N VAL A 632 7.15 -28.93 -5.73
CA VAL A 632 6.38 -27.70 -5.47
C VAL A 632 4.89 -27.99 -5.62
N VAL A 633 4.12 -27.77 -4.54
CA VAL A 633 2.67 -27.97 -4.47
C VAL A 633 2.00 -26.64 -4.10
N PRO A 634 1.74 -25.77 -5.09
CA PRO A 634 1.19 -24.43 -4.88
C PRO A 634 -0.35 -24.45 -4.77
N PRO A 635 -0.97 -23.36 -4.26
CA PRO A 635 -2.41 -23.24 -4.09
C PRO A 635 -3.06 -22.64 -5.35
N TRP A 636 -4.39 -22.50 -5.35
CA TRP A 636 -5.14 -21.87 -6.43
C TRP A 636 -5.40 -20.38 -6.25
N ASN A 637 -5.32 -19.85 -5.02
CA ASN A 637 -5.74 -18.48 -4.72
C ASN A 637 -4.70 -17.41 -5.11
N PHE A 638 -3.43 -17.80 -5.19
CA PHE A 638 -2.36 -17.07 -5.86
C PHE A 638 -1.73 -18.01 -6.89
N PRO A 639 -2.40 -18.19 -8.05
CA PRO A 639 -2.04 -19.19 -9.04
C PRO A 639 -0.87 -18.79 -9.94
N LEU A 640 -0.33 -17.57 -9.79
CA LEU A 640 0.79 -17.02 -10.55
C LEU A 640 2.03 -16.82 -9.67
N ALA A 641 1.92 -16.10 -8.56
CA ALA A 641 3.07 -15.69 -7.75
C ALA A 641 3.65 -16.83 -6.92
N ILE A 642 2.81 -17.51 -6.13
CA ILE A 642 3.24 -18.59 -5.24
C ILE A 642 3.85 -19.78 -5.99
N PRO A 643 3.25 -20.32 -7.08
CA PRO A 643 3.90 -21.33 -7.91
C PRO A 643 5.25 -20.85 -8.45
N THR A 644 5.31 -19.62 -8.97
CA THR A 644 6.57 -19.07 -9.50
C THR A 644 7.62 -18.93 -8.42
N GLY A 645 7.27 -18.41 -7.24
CA GLY A 645 8.17 -18.25 -6.11
C GLY A 645 8.74 -19.58 -5.62
N GLY A 646 7.90 -20.62 -5.50
CA GLY A 646 8.35 -21.96 -5.12
C GLY A 646 9.31 -22.57 -6.15
N MET A 647 8.96 -22.50 -7.45
CA MET A 647 9.83 -22.99 -8.53
C MET A 647 11.13 -22.21 -8.62
N ALA A 648 11.07 -20.88 -8.59
CA ALA A 648 12.23 -19.99 -8.67
C ALA A 648 13.19 -20.20 -7.51
N ALA A 649 12.67 -20.32 -6.28
CA ALA A 649 13.48 -20.56 -5.10
C ALA A 649 14.21 -21.91 -5.16
N ALA A 650 13.53 -22.99 -5.58
CA ALA A 650 14.14 -24.30 -5.74
C ALA A 650 15.21 -24.31 -6.84
N LEU A 651 14.94 -23.68 -7.99
CA LEU A 651 15.90 -23.53 -9.09
C LEU A 651 17.11 -22.66 -8.70
N ALA A 652 16.91 -21.64 -7.87
CA ALA A 652 17.95 -20.77 -7.32
C ALA A 652 18.87 -21.53 -6.35
N ALA A 653 18.27 -22.31 -5.44
CA ALA A 653 18.97 -23.18 -4.48
C ALA A 653 19.72 -24.34 -5.18
N GLY A 654 19.38 -24.65 -6.44
CA GLY A 654 20.12 -25.58 -7.30
C GLY A 654 19.43 -26.92 -7.54
N SER A 655 18.18 -27.08 -7.14
CA SER A 655 17.42 -28.32 -7.38
C SER A 655 16.80 -28.36 -8.78
N ALA A 656 16.56 -29.58 -9.27
CA ALA A 656 15.49 -29.81 -10.22
C ALA A 656 14.14 -29.71 -9.51
N VAL A 657 13.09 -29.40 -10.28
CA VAL A 657 11.77 -29.08 -9.79
C VAL A 657 10.73 -29.94 -10.49
N LEU A 658 9.90 -30.58 -9.67
CA LEU A 658 8.64 -31.17 -10.09
C LEU A 658 7.53 -30.30 -9.51
N VAL A 659 6.62 -29.79 -10.35
CA VAL A 659 5.53 -28.93 -9.89
C VAL A 659 4.19 -29.60 -10.13
N LYS A 660 3.36 -29.62 -9.09
CA LYS A 660 1.97 -30.13 -9.11
C LYS A 660 0.99 -29.02 -8.74
N PRO A 661 0.54 -28.21 -9.71
CA PRO A 661 -0.43 -27.14 -9.45
C PRO A 661 -1.71 -27.66 -8.81
N ALA A 662 -2.42 -26.79 -8.09
CA ALA A 662 -3.77 -27.08 -7.62
C ALA A 662 -4.70 -27.37 -8.82
N PRO A 663 -5.62 -28.35 -8.75
CA PRO A 663 -6.52 -28.67 -9.85
C PRO A 663 -7.34 -27.47 -10.35
N GLN A 664 -7.70 -26.54 -9.45
CA GLN A 664 -8.45 -25.33 -9.77
C GLN A 664 -7.60 -24.26 -10.48
N ALA A 665 -6.28 -24.42 -10.55
CA ALA A 665 -5.33 -23.50 -11.16
C ALA A 665 -4.37 -24.21 -12.14
N ALA A 666 -4.85 -25.28 -12.77
CA ALA A 666 -4.04 -26.17 -13.59
C ALA A 666 -3.49 -25.46 -14.83
N ARG A 667 -4.30 -24.63 -15.51
CA ARG A 667 -3.90 -23.88 -16.71
C ARG A 667 -2.93 -22.76 -16.36
N CYS A 668 -3.17 -22.02 -15.28
CA CYS A 668 -2.23 -21.03 -14.74
C CYS A 668 -0.84 -21.67 -14.52
N GLY A 669 -0.77 -22.73 -13.71
CA GLY A 669 0.49 -23.42 -13.42
C GLY A 669 1.18 -23.95 -14.68
N SER A 670 0.41 -24.44 -15.66
CA SER A 670 0.94 -24.93 -16.93
C SER A 670 1.60 -23.82 -17.75
N LEU A 671 0.96 -22.64 -17.83
CA LEU A 671 1.47 -21.51 -18.57
C LEU A 671 2.76 -20.95 -17.94
N LEU A 672 2.84 -20.89 -16.60
CA LEU A 672 4.06 -20.48 -15.89
C LEU A 672 5.26 -21.39 -16.23
N VAL A 673 5.04 -22.70 -16.23
CA VAL A 673 6.09 -23.67 -16.58
C VAL A 673 6.52 -23.50 -18.05
N GLN A 674 5.56 -23.30 -18.96
CA GLN A 674 5.88 -22.99 -20.36
C GLN A 674 6.73 -21.72 -20.47
N THR A 675 6.42 -20.68 -19.70
CA THR A 675 7.21 -19.44 -19.67
C THR A 675 8.63 -19.66 -19.15
N LEU A 676 8.80 -20.47 -18.09
CA LEU A 676 10.12 -20.84 -17.58
C LEU A 676 10.94 -21.67 -18.59
N TRP A 677 10.30 -22.56 -19.33
CA TRP A 677 10.96 -23.29 -20.43
C TRP A 677 11.38 -22.36 -21.56
N ALA A 678 10.53 -21.41 -21.94
CA ALA A 678 10.86 -20.40 -22.96
C ALA A 678 12.05 -19.52 -22.54
N ALA A 679 12.19 -19.26 -21.23
CA ALA A 679 13.32 -18.54 -20.65
C ALA A 679 14.63 -19.34 -20.56
N GLY A 680 14.61 -20.63 -20.94
CA GLY A 680 15.80 -21.48 -20.98
C GLY A 680 15.97 -22.44 -19.79
N VAL A 681 14.96 -22.62 -18.94
CA VAL A 681 14.96 -23.72 -17.95
C VAL A 681 14.77 -25.06 -18.70
N PRO A 682 15.71 -26.02 -18.59
CA PRO A 682 15.56 -27.31 -19.25
C PRO A 682 14.34 -28.09 -18.77
N GLN A 683 13.63 -28.78 -19.68
CA GLN A 683 12.41 -29.52 -19.33
C GLN A 683 12.67 -30.71 -18.41
N ASP A 684 13.84 -31.35 -18.51
CA ASP A 684 14.25 -32.42 -17.59
C ASP A 684 14.56 -31.90 -16.18
N VAL A 685 14.92 -30.62 -16.04
CA VAL A 685 15.14 -29.93 -14.77
C VAL A 685 13.83 -29.37 -14.18
N LEU A 686 12.88 -28.94 -14.99
CA LEU A 686 11.56 -28.46 -14.56
C LEU A 686 10.45 -29.26 -15.24
N ARG A 687 9.82 -30.18 -14.52
CA ARG A 687 8.70 -31.00 -15.01
C ARG A 687 7.37 -30.55 -14.40
N LEU A 688 6.36 -30.42 -15.24
CA LEU A 688 4.97 -30.21 -14.86
C LEU A 688 4.25 -31.56 -14.78
N VAL A 689 3.48 -31.78 -13.72
CA VAL A 689 2.60 -32.94 -13.59
C VAL A 689 1.22 -32.55 -13.06
N HIS A 690 0.18 -32.96 -13.78
CA HIS A 690 -1.20 -32.92 -13.29
C HIS A 690 -1.60 -34.34 -12.89
N VAL A 691 -1.72 -34.58 -11.60
CA VAL A 691 -2.05 -35.91 -11.06
C VAL A 691 -3.35 -35.86 -10.25
N PRO A 692 -4.18 -36.92 -10.34
CA PRO A 692 -5.35 -37.03 -9.49
C PRO A 692 -4.96 -37.14 -8.01
N GLU A 693 -5.86 -36.68 -7.14
CA GLU A 693 -5.67 -36.69 -5.68
C GLU A 693 -6.02 -38.06 -5.07
N ASN A 694 -5.41 -39.11 -5.63
CA ASN A 694 -5.60 -40.51 -5.26
C ASN A 694 -4.22 -41.18 -5.03
N GLU A 695 -4.12 -42.49 -5.27
CA GLU A 695 -2.87 -43.25 -5.20
C GLU A 695 -1.72 -42.66 -6.03
N VAL A 696 -2.01 -42.01 -7.17
CA VAL A 696 -1.00 -41.40 -8.05
C VAL A 696 -0.39 -40.16 -7.40
N GLY A 697 -1.23 -39.22 -6.95
CA GLY A 697 -0.78 -38.06 -6.18
C GLY A 697 -0.10 -38.44 -4.86
N ARG A 698 -0.55 -39.52 -4.21
CA ARG A 698 0.11 -40.06 -3.03
C ARG A 698 1.51 -40.60 -3.36
N ALA A 699 1.67 -41.35 -4.45
CA ALA A 699 2.97 -41.88 -4.87
C ALA A 699 3.98 -40.75 -5.14
N LEU A 700 3.52 -39.66 -5.76
CA LEU A 700 4.31 -38.45 -5.97
C LEU A 700 4.86 -37.87 -4.66
N VAL A 701 4.00 -37.64 -3.67
CA VAL A 701 4.40 -37.05 -2.38
C VAL A 701 5.19 -38.03 -1.50
N ALA A 702 4.87 -39.33 -1.55
CA ALA A 702 5.48 -40.34 -0.72
C ALA A 702 6.88 -40.78 -1.20
N SER A 703 7.29 -40.39 -2.41
CA SER A 703 8.54 -40.85 -3.00
C SER A 703 9.75 -40.47 -2.13
N PRO A 704 10.68 -41.41 -1.87
CA PRO A 704 11.90 -41.13 -1.12
C PRO A 704 12.87 -40.22 -1.89
N LYS A 705 12.72 -40.10 -3.22
CA LYS A 705 13.51 -39.23 -4.09
C LYS A 705 13.06 -37.77 -4.09
N VAL A 706 11.94 -37.43 -3.44
CA VAL A 706 11.61 -36.04 -3.16
C VAL A 706 12.46 -35.59 -1.97
N ASP A 707 13.50 -34.81 -2.22
CA ASP A 707 14.40 -34.34 -1.16
C ASP A 707 13.77 -33.22 -0.34
N ARG A 708 13.01 -32.33 -0.98
CA ARG A 708 12.30 -31.22 -0.34
C ARG A 708 10.90 -31.11 -0.93
N LEU A 709 9.93 -30.71 -0.10
CA LEU A 709 8.59 -30.36 -0.56
C LEU A 709 8.26 -28.94 -0.09
N ILE A 710 7.89 -28.07 -1.04
CA ILE A 710 7.32 -26.75 -0.77
C ILE A 710 5.81 -26.87 -0.97
N LEU A 711 5.05 -26.68 0.11
CA LEU A 711 3.59 -26.67 0.09
C LEU A 711 3.11 -25.25 0.42
N THR A 712 2.11 -24.78 -0.30
CA THR A 712 1.28 -23.69 0.21
C THR A 712 -0.18 -24.12 0.19
N GLY A 713 -0.83 -24.12 1.34
CA GLY A 713 -2.20 -24.64 1.46
C GLY A 713 -2.70 -24.78 2.89
N ALA A 714 -3.55 -25.77 3.15
CA ALA A 714 -4.07 -26.01 4.49
C ALA A 714 -3.04 -26.75 5.37
N PHE A 715 -3.05 -26.46 6.68
CA PHE A 715 -2.28 -27.23 7.67
C PHE A 715 -2.65 -28.72 7.64
N ASP A 716 -3.92 -29.03 7.43
CA ASP A 716 -4.41 -30.41 7.33
C ASP A 716 -3.78 -31.16 6.14
N THR A 717 -3.51 -30.48 5.02
CA THR A 717 -2.79 -31.07 3.88
C THR A 717 -1.33 -31.35 4.23
N ALA A 718 -0.67 -30.44 4.96
CA ALA A 718 0.69 -30.65 5.46
C ALA A 718 0.76 -31.87 6.40
N ALA A 719 -0.21 -32.00 7.31
CA ALA A 719 -0.34 -33.15 8.20
C ALA A 719 -0.63 -34.44 7.41
N LEU A 720 -1.51 -34.39 6.41
CA LEU A 720 -1.81 -35.52 5.52
C LEU A 720 -0.55 -36.02 4.80
N PHE A 721 0.25 -35.11 4.21
CA PHE A 721 1.49 -35.49 3.53
C PHE A 721 2.49 -36.20 4.44
N ARG A 722 2.55 -35.80 5.72
CA ARG A 722 3.35 -36.51 6.73
C ARG A 722 2.83 -37.91 7.04
N THR A 723 1.54 -38.20 6.86
CA THR A 723 1.03 -39.58 6.99
C THR A 723 1.48 -40.48 5.84
N PHE A 724 1.77 -39.90 4.67
CA PHE A 724 2.27 -40.65 3.51
C PHE A 724 3.76 -40.94 3.67
N ARG A 725 4.52 -39.95 4.14
CA ARG A 725 5.95 -40.03 4.42
C ARG A 725 6.29 -39.23 5.69
N PRO A 726 6.41 -39.89 6.86
CA PRO A 726 6.64 -39.20 8.14
C PRO A 726 7.90 -38.33 8.17
N ASP A 727 8.97 -38.73 7.48
CA ASP A 727 10.25 -38.05 7.44
C ASP A 727 10.35 -36.96 6.35
N LEU A 728 9.29 -36.72 5.58
CA LEU A 728 9.24 -35.79 4.45
C LEU A 728 9.82 -34.42 4.82
N PRO A 729 10.88 -33.92 4.17
CA PRO A 729 11.40 -32.58 4.44
C PRO A 729 10.47 -31.49 3.87
N LEU A 730 9.39 -31.21 4.62
CA LEU A 730 8.31 -30.32 4.27
C LEU A 730 8.55 -28.89 4.77
N LEU A 731 8.51 -27.92 3.86
CA LEU A 731 8.34 -26.51 4.14
C LEU A 731 6.93 -26.15 3.69
N ALA A 732 6.07 -25.75 4.62
CA ALA A 732 4.71 -25.35 4.27
C ALA A 732 4.36 -23.96 4.79
N GLU A 733 3.90 -23.10 3.89
CA GLU A 733 3.17 -21.89 4.24
C GLU A 733 1.69 -22.24 4.30
N THR A 734 1.05 -21.99 5.43
CA THR A 734 -0.33 -22.41 5.67
C THR A 734 -1.18 -21.23 6.11
N SER A 735 -2.51 -21.42 6.12
CA SER A 735 -3.45 -20.30 6.26
C SER A 735 -3.33 -19.54 7.59
N GLY A 736 -4.13 -18.47 7.73
CA GLY A 736 -4.16 -17.61 8.92
C GLY A 736 -5.59 -17.26 9.35
N LYS A 737 -5.77 -16.98 10.64
CA LYS A 737 -6.99 -16.37 11.18
C LYS A 737 -6.72 -14.92 11.58
N ASN A 738 -6.50 -14.09 10.57
CA ASN A 738 -5.93 -12.76 10.75
C ASN A 738 -6.97 -11.75 11.21
N SER A 739 -6.49 -10.69 11.88
CA SER A 739 -7.33 -9.64 12.42
C SER A 739 -6.69 -8.26 12.31
N ILE A 740 -7.52 -7.23 12.31
CA ILE A 740 -7.12 -5.83 12.47
C ILE A 740 -7.70 -5.32 13.78
N ILE A 741 -6.85 -4.87 14.70
CA ILE A 741 -7.25 -4.15 15.90
C ILE A 741 -7.49 -2.68 15.54
N ILE A 742 -8.62 -2.11 15.96
CA ILE A 742 -8.98 -0.72 15.69
C ILE A 742 -9.24 -0.04 17.03
N THR A 743 -8.38 0.90 17.39
CA THR A 743 -8.47 1.62 18.67
C THR A 743 -9.21 2.94 18.53
N PRO A 744 -9.70 3.53 19.65
CA PRO A 744 -10.27 4.87 19.65
C PRO A 744 -9.34 5.97 19.12
N ASN A 745 -8.03 5.72 19.04
CA ASN A 745 -7.03 6.62 18.45
C ASN A 745 -6.94 6.53 16.93
N ALA A 746 -7.52 5.51 16.29
CA ALA A 746 -7.48 5.28 14.85
C ALA A 746 -8.16 6.40 14.04
N ASP A 747 -7.72 6.60 12.80
CA ASP A 747 -8.55 7.20 11.75
C ASP A 747 -9.59 6.17 11.30
N LEU A 748 -10.86 6.38 11.67
CA LEU A 748 -11.93 5.39 11.45
C LEU A 748 -12.24 5.19 9.97
N ASP A 749 -12.15 6.23 9.14
CA ASP A 749 -12.46 6.12 7.71
C ASP A 749 -11.35 5.31 7.01
N LEU A 750 -10.09 5.57 7.33
CA LEU A 750 -8.96 4.78 6.83
C LEU A 750 -9.00 3.33 7.36
N ALA A 751 -9.33 3.14 8.65
CA ALA A 751 -9.46 1.82 9.24
C ALA A 751 -10.57 0.99 8.59
N VAL A 752 -11.73 1.60 8.27
CA VAL A 752 -12.79 0.92 7.53
C VAL A 752 -12.34 0.56 6.12
N LYS A 753 -11.74 1.50 5.38
CA LYS A 753 -11.21 1.24 4.04
C LYS A 753 -10.26 0.04 4.03
N ASP A 754 -9.30 0.03 4.94
CA ASP A 754 -8.27 -1.02 5.01
C ASP A 754 -8.84 -2.34 5.51
N LEU A 755 -9.82 -2.32 6.42
CA LEU A 755 -10.53 -3.52 6.89
C LEU A 755 -11.34 -4.17 5.77
N VAL A 756 -12.11 -3.38 5.00
CA VAL A 756 -12.90 -3.87 3.86
C VAL A 756 -11.99 -4.47 2.79
N ASN A 757 -10.93 -3.77 2.39
CA ASN A 757 -9.97 -4.26 1.41
C ASN A 757 -9.27 -5.55 1.88
N SER A 758 -8.89 -5.62 3.17
CA SER A 758 -8.23 -6.79 3.74
C SER A 758 -9.17 -7.98 3.93
N ALA A 759 -10.47 -7.75 4.16
CA ALA A 759 -11.46 -8.80 4.38
C ALA A 759 -12.01 -9.38 3.08
N PHE A 760 -12.23 -8.56 2.05
CA PHE A 760 -13.02 -8.93 0.88
C PHE A 760 -12.24 -8.95 -0.44
N GLY A 761 -11.00 -8.43 -0.48
CA GLY A 761 -10.13 -8.56 -1.66
C GLY A 761 -9.98 -10.04 -2.06
N HIS A 762 -10.24 -10.35 -3.34
CA HIS A 762 -10.33 -11.72 -3.86
C HIS A 762 -11.34 -12.61 -3.07
N ALA A 763 -12.51 -12.04 -2.73
CA ALA A 763 -13.57 -12.69 -1.95
C ALA A 763 -13.10 -13.26 -0.60
N GLY A 764 -12.10 -12.64 0.03
CA GLY A 764 -11.52 -13.12 1.29
C GLY A 764 -10.72 -14.43 1.17
N GLN A 765 -10.43 -14.89 -0.05
CA GLN A 765 -9.66 -16.12 -0.33
C GLN A 765 -8.15 -15.86 -0.29
N LYS A 766 -7.68 -15.14 0.73
CA LYS A 766 -6.25 -14.90 0.97
C LYS A 766 -5.88 -15.48 2.32
N CYS A 767 -4.74 -16.15 2.40
CA CYS A 767 -4.19 -16.59 3.67
C CYS A 767 -4.00 -15.41 4.64
N SER A 768 -3.76 -14.21 4.11
CA SER A 768 -3.60 -12.92 4.83
C SER A 768 -4.89 -12.12 5.04
N ALA A 769 -6.05 -12.61 4.59
CA ALA A 769 -7.31 -11.87 4.70
C ALA A 769 -7.67 -11.58 6.17
N ALA A 770 -8.14 -10.36 6.44
CA ALA A 770 -8.61 -9.96 7.75
C ALA A 770 -10.01 -10.55 8.01
N SER A 771 -10.07 -11.71 8.63
CA SER A 771 -11.33 -12.38 8.98
C SER A 771 -12.02 -11.75 10.20
N LEU A 772 -11.29 -10.93 10.98
CA LEU A 772 -11.75 -10.33 12.22
C LEU A 772 -11.39 -8.84 12.30
N GLY A 773 -12.36 -8.01 12.70
CA GLY A 773 -12.12 -6.65 13.19
C GLY A 773 -12.26 -6.65 14.72
N ILE A 774 -11.19 -6.32 15.44
CA ILE A 774 -11.22 -6.25 16.91
C ILE A 774 -11.34 -4.78 17.31
N LEU A 775 -12.52 -4.40 17.78
CA LEU A 775 -12.89 -3.02 18.08
C LEU A 775 -12.64 -2.74 19.56
N VAL A 776 -11.76 -1.80 19.85
CA VAL A 776 -11.38 -1.49 21.25
C VAL A 776 -12.28 -0.40 21.82
N GLY A 777 -12.85 -0.67 23.00
CA GLY A 777 -13.56 0.32 23.80
C GLY A 777 -14.72 0.99 23.07
N SER A 778 -14.63 2.31 22.89
CA SER A 778 -15.71 3.11 22.28
C SER A 778 -15.95 2.83 20.80
N VAL A 779 -14.96 2.29 20.07
CA VAL A 779 -15.11 1.96 18.63
C VAL A 779 -16.22 0.95 18.40
N ALA A 780 -16.39 -0.02 19.30
CA ALA A 780 -17.43 -1.05 19.20
C ALA A 780 -18.86 -0.47 19.15
N ARG A 781 -19.05 0.75 19.69
CA ARG A 781 -20.33 1.47 19.72
C ARG A 781 -20.35 2.71 18.81
N SER A 782 -19.33 2.92 17.98
CA SER A 782 -19.25 4.08 17.08
C SER A 782 -20.21 3.94 15.91
N GLU A 783 -21.24 4.81 15.85
CA GLU A 783 -22.18 4.84 14.73
C GLU A 783 -21.49 5.13 13.40
N ARG A 784 -20.46 5.98 13.41
CA ARG A 784 -19.65 6.29 12.21
C ARG A 784 -18.93 5.06 11.70
N PHE A 785 -18.21 4.34 12.57
CA PHE A 785 -17.47 3.14 12.16
C PHE A 785 -18.41 2.11 11.53
N HIS A 786 -19.52 1.78 12.21
CA HIS A 786 -20.49 0.82 11.69
C HIS A 786 -21.18 1.31 10.42
N GLY A 787 -21.53 2.61 10.34
CA GLY A 787 -22.15 3.22 9.17
C GLY A 787 -21.25 3.17 7.94
N GLN A 788 -20.00 3.59 8.07
CA GLN A 788 -18.99 3.54 7.01
C GLN A 788 -18.70 2.09 6.57
N LEU A 789 -18.56 1.16 7.53
CA LEU A 789 -18.34 -0.25 7.22
C LEU A 789 -19.52 -0.85 6.43
N VAL A 790 -20.75 -0.61 6.86
CA VAL A 790 -21.95 -1.11 6.17
C VAL A 790 -22.05 -0.53 4.75
N ASP A 791 -21.82 0.78 4.60
CA ASP A 791 -21.92 1.46 3.31
C ASP A 791 -20.86 0.91 2.33
N ALA A 792 -19.60 0.83 2.76
CA ALA A 792 -18.51 0.30 1.95
C ALA A 792 -18.75 -1.16 1.53
N VAL A 793 -19.14 -2.02 2.47
CA VAL A 793 -19.37 -3.45 2.19
C VAL A 793 -20.53 -3.67 1.22
N ARG A 794 -21.64 -2.93 1.38
CA ARG A 794 -22.81 -3.06 0.49
C ARG A 794 -22.57 -2.51 -0.91
N SER A 795 -21.58 -1.64 -1.07
CA SER A 795 -21.27 -0.97 -2.33
C SER A 795 -20.32 -1.78 -3.22
N LEU A 796 -19.65 -2.80 -2.68
CA LEU A 796 -18.75 -3.67 -3.45
C LEU A 796 -19.51 -4.35 -4.60
N LYS A 797 -19.02 -4.14 -5.83
CA LYS A 797 -19.54 -4.82 -7.02
C LYS A 797 -18.98 -6.23 -7.10
N VAL A 798 -19.87 -7.22 -6.98
CA VAL A 798 -19.56 -8.65 -7.03
C VAL A 798 -19.93 -9.19 -8.40
N GLY A 799 -18.98 -9.86 -9.06
CA GLY A 799 -19.15 -10.29 -10.45
C GLY A 799 -18.04 -11.21 -10.92
N LEU A 800 -18.07 -11.53 -12.21
CA LEU A 800 -16.99 -12.26 -12.88
C LEU A 800 -15.96 -11.28 -13.43
N PRO A 801 -14.67 -11.65 -13.53
CA PRO A 801 -13.63 -10.74 -14.00
C PRO A 801 -13.74 -10.34 -15.49
N SER A 802 -14.66 -10.94 -16.24
CA SER A 802 -15.04 -10.47 -17.59
C SER A 802 -15.91 -9.20 -17.57
N ASP A 803 -16.43 -8.81 -16.41
CA ASP A 803 -17.07 -7.50 -16.19
C ASP A 803 -16.03 -6.55 -15.56
N PRO A 804 -15.63 -5.47 -16.25
CA PRO A 804 -14.60 -4.55 -15.76
C PRO A 804 -14.97 -3.86 -14.45
N THR A 805 -16.27 -3.74 -14.13
CA THR A 805 -16.76 -3.09 -12.90
C THR A 805 -16.60 -3.95 -11.65
N THR A 806 -16.28 -5.24 -11.80
CA THR A 806 -16.13 -6.18 -10.71
C THR A 806 -14.99 -5.78 -9.78
N GLN A 807 -15.29 -5.67 -8.48
CA GLN A 807 -14.31 -5.42 -7.41
C GLN A 807 -14.08 -6.66 -6.54
N MET A 808 -15.04 -7.58 -6.51
CA MET A 808 -14.94 -8.86 -5.82
C MET A 808 -15.36 -9.99 -6.75
N GLY A 809 -14.40 -10.85 -7.09
CA GLY A 809 -14.63 -12.05 -7.89
C GLY A 809 -15.41 -13.14 -7.15
N PRO A 810 -15.63 -14.30 -7.79
CA PRO A 810 -16.28 -15.46 -7.17
C PRO A 810 -15.40 -16.13 -6.12
N ILE A 811 -16.02 -16.94 -5.26
CA ILE A 811 -15.31 -18.03 -4.57
C ILE A 811 -14.98 -19.14 -5.57
N ILE A 812 -13.84 -19.82 -5.40
CA ILE A 812 -13.28 -20.75 -6.40
C ILE A 812 -14.21 -21.92 -6.70
N GLU A 813 -14.91 -22.40 -5.67
CA GLU A 813 -15.83 -23.53 -5.71
C GLU A 813 -17.10 -23.20 -4.91
N PRO A 814 -18.23 -23.86 -5.20
CA PRO A 814 -19.47 -23.62 -4.47
C PRO A 814 -19.28 -23.80 -2.95
N ALA A 815 -19.80 -22.85 -2.17
CA ALA A 815 -19.61 -22.84 -0.72
C ALA A 815 -20.08 -24.16 -0.08
N SER A 816 -19.18 -24.81 0.66
CA SER A 816 -19.45 -26.06 1.36
C SER A 816 -18.86 -26.06 2.78
N GLY A 817 -19.24 -27.05 3.60
CA GLY A 817 -18.69 -27.26 4.95
C GLY A 817 -18.62 -26.00 5.82
N LYS A 818 -17.41 -25.69 6.30
CA LYS A 818 -17.16 -24.54 7.17
C LYS A 818 -17.52 -23.20 6.52
N LEU A 819 -17.19 -23.00 5.24
CA LEU A 819 -17.47 -21.74 4.55
C LEU A 819 -18.96 -21.50 4.39
N ARG A 820 -19.71 -22.51 3.95
CA ARG A 820 -21.18 -22.42 3.86
C ARG A 820 -21.80 -22.10 5.21
N THR A 821 -21.31 -22.73 6.28
CA THR A 821 -21.74 -22.45 7.66
C THR A 821 -21.51 -20.99 8.02
N ALA A 822 -20.30 -20.46 7.77
CA ALA A 822 -19.98 -19.06 8.04
C ALA A 822 -20.85 -18.08 7.23
N LEU A 823 -21.21 -18.41 5.99
CA LEU A 823 -22.06 -17.57 5.13
C LEU A 823 -23.55 -17.64 5.50
N THR A 824 -24.03 -18.71 6.13
CA THR A 824 -25.49 -18.94 6.25
C THR A 824 -25.99 -19.04 7.69
N THR A 825 -25.10 -19.13 8.67
CA THR A 825 -25.47 -19.37 10.07
C THR A 825 -24.80 -18.38 11.02
N LEU A 826 -25.51 -18.06 12.10
CA LEU A 826 -25.05 -17.21 13.20
C LEU A 826 -24.99 -18.03 14.48
N ASP A 827 -23.93 -17.85 15.27
CA ASP A 827 -23.85 -18.40 16.62
C ASP A 827 -24.73 -17.59 17.59
N ALA A 828 -25.03 -18.16 18.76
CA ALA A 828 -25.83 -17.47 19.78
C ALA A 828 -25.18 -16.13 20.16
N GLY A 829 -25.92 -15.03 20.03
CA GLY A 829 -25.46 -13.66 20.32
C GLY A 829 -24.85 -12.93 19.12
N GLU A 830 -24.60 -13.62 18.00
CA GLU A 830 -24.22 -12.98 16.74
C GLU A 830 -25.46 -12.42 16.01
N SER A 831 -25.24 -11.39 15.22
CA SER A 831 -26.20 -10.90 14.24
C SER A 831 -25.51 -10.45 12.95
N TRP A 832 -26.26 -10.42 11.85
CA TRP A 832 -25.78 -9.87 10.59
C TRP A 832 -25.84 -8.34 10.62
N LEU A 833 -24.68 -7.70 10.56
CA LEU A 833 -24.58 -6.29 10.21
C LEU A 833 -24.78 -6.10 8.69
N VAL A 834 -24.21 -7.03 7.91
CA VAL A 834 -24.52 -7.25 6.49
C VAL A 834 -24.66 -8.74 6.27
N GLU A 835 -25.84 -9.19 5.80
CA GLU A 835 -26.09 -10.60 5.52
C GLU A 835 -25.61 -10.96 4.10
N PRO A 836 -24.73 -11.95 3.94
CA PRO A 836 -24.25 -12.38 2.64
C PRO A 836 -25.37 -13.11 1.86
N LYS A 837 -25.35 -12.98 0.53
CA LYS A 837 -26.34 -13.56 -0.37
C LYS A 837 -25.65 -14.28 -1.51
N GLN A 838 -26.12 -15.47 -1.84
CA GLN A 838 -25.76 -16.14 -3.09
C GLN A 838 -26.36 -15.35 -4.27
N LEU A 839 -25.54 -15.04 -5.28
CA LEU A 839 -25.89 -14.17 -6.40
C LEU A 839 -26.01 -14.93 -7.73
N ASP A 840 -25.51 -16.16 -7.82
CA ASP A 840 -25.57 -17.03 -8.99
C ASP A 840 -26.23 -18.39 -8.69
N ALA A 841 -26.55 -19.16 -9.73
CA ALA A 841 -27.13 -20.49 -9.58
C ALA A 841 -26.07 -21.54 -9.18
N GLU A 842 -24.84 -21.33 -9.64
CA GLU A 842 -23.69 -22.20 -9.42
C GLU A 842 -23.16 -22.13 -7.97
N GLY A 843 -23.53 -21.09 -7.22
CA GLY A 843 -23.17 -20.92 -5.81
C GLY A 843 -21.76 -20.40 -5.58
N ARG A 844 -21.14 -19.77 -6.59
CA ARG A 844 -19.79 -19.21 -6.54
C ARG A 844 -19.77 -17.68 -6.36
N LEU A 845 -20.81 -16.97 -6.77
CA LEU A 845 -20.94 -15.54 -6.50
C LEU A 845 -21.70 -15.33 -5.19
N TRP A 846 -21.04 -14.69 -4.23
CA TRP A 846 -21.61 -14.35 -2.92
C TRP A 846 -21.38 -12.89 -2.62
N SER A 847 -22.40 -12.17 -2.16
CA SER A 847 -22.19 -10.84 -1.58
C SER A 847 -21.42 -10.96 -0.26
N PRO A 848 -20.60 -9.95 0.11
CA PRO A 848 -19.86 -9.97 1.36
C PRO A 848 -20.78 -9.95 2.58
N GLY A 849 -20.34 -10.60 3.66
CA GLY A 849 -21.05 -10.69 4.94
C GLY A 849 -20.26 -10.09 6.10
N VAL A 850 -20.96 -9.47 7.05
CA VAL A 850 -20.38 -8.93 8.29
C VAL A 850 -21.20 -9.38 9.49
N LYS A 851 -20.58 -10.16 10.37
CA LYS A 851 -21.11 -10.57 11.66
C LYS A 851 -20.72 -9.57 12.74
N THR A 852 -21.65 -9.23 13.63
CA THR A 852 -21.38 -8.50 14.87
C THR A 852 -21.78 -9.34 16.07
N GLY A 853 -21.20 -9.08 17.24
CA GLY A 853 -21.41 -9.87 18.46
C GLY A 853 -20.58 -11.16 18.52
N VAL A 854 -19.55 -11.30 17.68
CA VAL A 854 -18.63 -12.43 17.73
C VAL A 854 -17.90 -12.41 19.08
N ARG A 855 -17.93 -13.54 19.80
CA ARG A 855 -17.28 -13.65 21.12
C ARG A 855 -15.87 -14.21 21.00
N ARG A 856 -14.97 -13.71 21.85
CA ARG A 856 -13.68 -14.36 22.14
C ARG A 856 -13.89 -15.84 22.48
N GLY A 857 -13.08 -16.70 21.88
CA GLY A 857 -13.15 -18.16 22.03
C GLY A 857 -14.32 -18.86 21.30
N SER A 858 -15.17 -18.14 20.56
CA SER A 858 -16.21 -18.75 19.73
C SER A 858 -15.65 -19.55 18.54
N ALA A 859 -16.50 -20.36 17.90
CA ALA A 859 -16.12 -21.07 16.68
C ALA A 859 -15.69 -20.09 15.58
N TYR A 860 -16.38 -18.95 15.44
CA TYR A 860 -16.00 -17.95 14.44
C TYR A 860 -14.66 -17.29 14.75
N HIS A 861 -14.34 -17.04 16.01
CA HIS A 861 -13.04 -16.51 16.44
C HIS A 861 -11.89 -17.45 16.08
N LEU A 862 -12.06 -18.77 16.29
CA LEU A 862 -10.96 -19.74 16.24
C LEU A 862 -10.86 -20.51 14.90
N THR A 863 -11.86 -20.42 14.03
CA THR A 863 -11.90 -21.18 12.76
C THR A 863 -11.64 -20.28 11.56
N GLU A 864 -10.70 -20.67 10.70
CA GLU A 864 -10.49 -20.04 9.39
C GLU A 864 -11.53 -20.55 8.37
N TYR A 865 -12.18 -19.63 7.64
CA TYR A 865 -13.29 -19.96 6.72
C TYR A 865 -12.98 -19.73 5.24
N PHE A 866 -11.97 -18.92 4.92
CA PHE A 866 -11.49 -18.67 3.55
C PHE A 866 -12.56 -18.21 2.55
N GLY A 867 -13.28 -17.15 2.91
CA GLY A 867 -14.32 -16.56 2.05
C GLY A 867 -14.79 -15.20 2.54
N PRO A 868 -15.81 -14.60 1.90
CA PRO A 868 -16.12 -13.18 2.05
C PRO A 868 -16.99 -12.91 3.29
N VAL A 869 -16.51 -13.27 4.48
CA VAL A 869 -17.18 -13.03 5.77
C VAL A 869 -16.21 -12.39 6.75
N LEU A 870 -16.61 -11.27 7.34
CA LEU A 870 -15.90 -10.55 8.39
C LEU A 870 -16.65 -10.71 9.72
N GLY A 871 -15.94 -10.92 10.83
CA GLY A 871 -16.52 -10.91 12.18
C GLY A 871 -15.99 -9.76 13.03
N LEU A 872 -16.87 -9.08 13.76
CA LEU A 872 -16.50 -8.01 14.68
C LEU A 872 -16.51 -8.51 16.12
N ILE A 873 -15.36 -8.37 16.81
CA ILE A 873 -15.18 -8.69 18.23
C ILE A 873 -14.96 -7.38 19.00
N GLU A 874 -15.64 -7.21 20.12
CA GLU A 874 -15.39 -6.10 21.07
C GLU A 874 -14.32 -6.52 22.08
N ALA A 875 -13.36 -5.62 22.32
CA ALA A 875 -12.36 -5.73 23.38
C ALA A 875 -12.45 -4.50 24.30
N ALA A 876 -12.26 -4.68 25.60
CA ALA A 876 -12.34 -3.59 26.58
C ALA A 876 -11.18 -2.59 26.42
N ASP A 877 -9.97 -3.10 26.17
CA ASP A 877 -8.74 -2.34 26.03
C ASP A 877 -7.78 -3.01 25.04
N LEU A 878 -6.63 -2.37 24.80
CA LEU A 878 -5.60 -2.87 23.87
C LEU A 878 -4.99 -4.19 24.35
N ASP A 879 -4.88 -4.41 25.66
CA ASP A 879 -4.29 -5.63 26.22
C ASP A 879 -5.17 -6.85 25.93
N GLU A 880 -6.48 -6.70 26.12
CA GLU A 880 -7.46 -7.71 25.75
C GLU A 880 -7.48 -7.92 24.23
N ALA A 881 -7.42 -6.84 23.44
CA ALA A 881 -7.42 -6.93 21.98
C ALA A 881 -6.22 -7.73 21.43
N ILE A 882 -5.01 -7.48 21.97
CA ILE A 882 -3.80 -8.25 21.64
C ILE A 882 -3.98 -9.71 22.06
N ALA A 883 -4.55 -9.97 23.24
CA ALA A 883 -4.80 -11.34 23.71
C ALA A 883 -5.76 -12.09 22.77
N ILE A 884 -6.87 -11.46 22.35
CA ILE A 884 -7.81 -12.01 21.37
C ILE A 884 -7.09 -12.32 20.06
N GLN A 885 -6.31 -11.37 19.52
CA GLN A 885 -5.56 -11.56 18.28
C GLN A 885 -4.57 -12.74 18.35
N ASN A 886 -3.86 -12.90 19.47
CA ASN A 886 -2.87 -13.96 19.64
C ASN A 886 -3.46 -15.33 20.03
N GLU A 887 -4.72 -15.39 20.48
CA GLU A 887 -5.37 -16.63 20.93
C GLU A 887 -5.68 -17.63 19.82
N THR A 888 -5.61 -17.22 18.56
CA THR A 888 -5.79 -18.14 17.44
C THR A 888 -4.59 -19.08 17.32
N ASP A 889 -4.82 -20.29 16.78
CA ASP A 889 -3.76 -21.26 16.48
C ASP A 889 -2.79 -20.80 15.37
N TYR A 890 -3.04 -19.62 14.80
CA TYR A 890 -2.35 -19.07 13.65
C TYR A 890 -1.60 -17.79 14.01
N GLY A 891 -0.62 -17.42 13.20
CA GLY A 891 0.21 -16.24 13.42
C GLY A 891 0.78 -15.72 12.10
N LEU A 892 -0.07 -15.54 11.09
CA LEU A 892 0.36 -15.12 9.75
C LEU A 892 0.41 -13.59 9.61
N THR A 893 -0.75 -12.93 9.47
CA THR A 893 -0.83 -11.47 9.43
C THR A 893 -1.60 -10.90 10.61
N ALA A 894 -1.21 -9.70 11.05
CA ALA A 894 -1.90 -8.96 12.11
C ALA A 894 -1.84 -7.46 11.81
N GLY A 895 -2.95 -6.75 12.02
CA GLY A 895 -3.05 -5.32 11.80
C GLY A 895 -3.37 -4.52 13.07
N LEU A 896 -2.91 -3.28 13.11
CA LEU A 896 -3.30 -2.26 14.09
C LEU A 896 -3.62 -0.94 13.36
N HIS A 897 -4.79 -0.38 13.62
CA HIS A 897 -5.08 1.02 13.36
C HIS A 897 -5.05 1.81 14.68
N SER A 898 -4.10 2.72 14.79
CA SER A 898 -3.93 3.67 15.89
C SER A 898 -3.01 4.80 15.48
N LEU A 899 -3.32 6.02 15.91
CA LEU A 899 -2.42 7.18 15.80
C LEU A 899 -1.73 7.52 17.13
N GLU A 900 -1.69 6.56 18.08
CA GLU A 900 -1.03 6.72 19.37
C GLU A 900 0.26 5.89 19.45
N ARG A 901 1.38 6.59 19.63
CA ARG A 901 2.71 5.98 19.60
C ARG A 901 2.88 4.90 20.67
N ALA A 902 2.35 5.12 21.88
CA ALA A 902 2.45 4.14 22.96
C ALA A 902 1.67 2.84 22.66
N GLU A 903 0.56 2.93 21.93
CA GLU A 903 -0.21 1.76 21.48
C GLU A 903 0.57 0.96 20.43
N LEU A 904 1.22 1.65 19.48
CA LEU A 904 2.10 1.02 18.47
C LEU A 904 3.23 0.23 19.13
N GLU A 905 3.96 0.83 20.07
CA GLU A 905 5.07 0.19 20.79
C GLU A 905 4.59 -1.03 21.59
N THR A 906 3.48 -0.88 22.32
CA THR A 906 2.89 -1.97 23.11
C THR A 906 2.48 -3.14 22.22
N TRP A 907 1.84 -2.85 21.09
CA TRP A 907 1.39 -3.85 20.14
C TRP A 907 2.56 -4.55 19.45
N ILE A 908 3.55 -3.81 18.92
CA ILE A 908 4.76 -4.37 18.29
C ILE A 908 5.53 -5.28 19.27
N GLY A 909 5.55 -4.92 20.56
CA GLY A 909 6.23 -5.72 21.59
C GLY A 909 5.54 -7.03 21.94
N ARG A 910 4.28 -7.24 21.53
CA ARG A 910 3.43 -8.34 22.02
C ARG A 910 2.68 -9.11 20.95
N VAL A 911 2.52 -8.58 19.74
CA VAL A 911 1.81 -9.26 18.66
C VAL A 911 2.54 -10.53 18.22
N GLU A 912 1.79 -11.63 18.08
CA GLU A 912 2.33 -12.94 17.70
C GLU A 912 1.97 -13.31 16.25
N ALA A 913 2.52 -12.55 15.30
CA ALA A 913 2.36 -12.81 13.87
C ALA A 913 3.65 -12.56 13.09
N GLY A 914 3.87 -13.32 12.03
CA GLY A 914 5.05 -13.15 11.17
C GLY A 914 5.03 -11.86 10.36
N ASN A 915 3.86 -11.36 9.94
CA ASN A 915 3.70 -10.11 9.21
C ASN A 915 2.78 -9.15 9.98
N ALA A 916 3.31 -8.00 10.38
CA ALA A 916 2.59 -6.99 11.16
C ALA A 916 2.41 -5.71 10.33
N TYR A 917 1.20 -5.13 10.37
CA TYR A 917 0.83 -3.97 9.57
C TYR A 917 0.21 -2.89 10.44
N ILE A 918 0.62 -1.63 10.27
CA ILE A 918 0.14 -0.51 11.08
C ILE A 918 -0.38 0.60 10.18
N ASN A 919 -1.64 0.99 10.40
CA ASN A 919 -2.37 2.02 9.65
C ASN A 919 -2.38 1.79 8.13
N ARG A 920 -2.60 0.52 7.74
CA ARG A 920 -2.71 0.05 6.35
C ARG A 920 -3.38 -1.33 6.30
N THR A 921 -3.68 -1.81 5.10
CA THR A 921 -4.14 -3.18 4.85
C THR A 921 -3.18 -4.25 5.36
N THR A 922 -3.70 -5.45 5.66
CA THR A 922 -2.91 -6.63 6.06
C THR A 922 -2.58 -7.59 4.92
N VAL A 923 -2.84 -7.17 3.68
CA VAL A 923 -2.72 -7.95 2.45
C VAL A 923 -1.82 -7.24 1.45
N GLY A 924 -1.36 -7.95 0.40
CA GLY A 924 -0.49 -7.37 -0.62
C GLY A 924 0.94 -7.17 -0.13
N ALA A 925 1.50 -8.20 0.51
CA ALA A 925 2.93 -8.22 0.85
C ALA A 925 3.76 -8.18 -0.44
N ILE A 926 4.79 -7.34 -0.46
CA ILE A 926 5.68 -7.16 -1.61
C ILE A 926 7.02 -7.81 -1.27
N VAL A 927 7.57 -8.60 -2.20
CA VAL A 927 8.86 -9.28 -2.09
C VAL A 927 9.95 -8.30 -1.63
N ARG A 928 10.84 -8.78 -0.74
CA ARG A 928 11.82 -8.00 0.03
C ARG A 928 11.21 -6.98 0.99
N ARG A 929 10.17 -6.24 0.63
CA ARG A 929 9.60 -5.17 1.47
C ARG A 929 8.95 -5.74 2.73
N GLN A 930 8.05 -6.71 2.55
CA GLN A 930 7.41 -7.42 3.65
C GLN A 930 7.55 -8.93 3.42
N PRO A 931 8.74 -9.54 3.64
CA PRO A 931 8.92 -10.98 3.48
C PRO A 931 7.79 -11.74 4.18
N PHE A 932 7.18 -12.68 3.46
CA PHE A 932 5.88 -13.23 3.82
C PHE A 932 6.01 -14.63 4.42
N GLY A 933 5.38 -14.83 5.57
CA GLY A 933 5.33 -16.13 6.23
C GLY A 933 4.95 -16.01 7.70
N GLY A 934 4.35 -17.07 8.26
CA GLY A 934 3.71 -17.02 9.57
C GLY A 934 4.45 -17.77 10.69
N TRP A 935 3.85 -17.72 11.88
CA TRP A 935 4.22 -18.52 13.04
C TRP A 935 3.10 -19.51 13.40
N LYS A 936 3.30 -20.32 14.45
CA LYS A 936 2.31 -21.30 14.92
C LYS A 936 1.87 -22.23 13.78
N LYS A 937 0.57 -22.55 13.63
CA LYS A 937 0.06 -23.39 12.54
C LYS A 937 0.01 -22.69 11.18
N SER A 938 0.53 -21.46 11.04
CA SER A 938 0.68 -20.81 9.74
C SER A 938 1.97 -21.19 9.02
N ALA A 939 2.90 -21.91 9.68
CA ALA A 939 4.11 -22.42 9.06
C ALA A 939 4.44 -23.85 9.53
N VAL A 940 5.01 -24.65 8.62
CA VAL A 940 5.57 -25.98 8.88
C VAL A 940 7.01 -26.01 8.38
N GLY A 941 7.93 -26.56 9.18
CA GLY A 941 9.34 -26.65 8.82
C GLY A 941 10.17 -25.45 9.28
N ALA A 942 11.14 -25.02 8.47
CA ALA A 942 12.16 -24.04 8.88
C ALA A 942 11.61 -22.65 9.24
N GLY A 943 10.41 -22.29 8.74
CA GLY A 943 9.73 -21.03 9.03
C GLY A 943 10.48 -19.79 8.53
N THR A 944 11.24 -19.93 7.44
CA THR A 944 11.85 -18.81 6.70
C THR A 944 10.81 -18.19 5.77
N LYS A 945 10.82 -16.87 5.63
CA LYS A 945 9.79 -16.16 4.86
C LYS A 945 10.06 -16.17 3.36
N ALA A 946 9.03 -16.45 2.57
CA ALA A 946 9.07 -16.26 1.12
C ALA A 946 9.37 -14.78 0.81
N GLY A 947 10.26 -14.56 -0.16
CA GLY A 947 10.70 -13.21 -0.55
C GLY A 947 11.57 -12.54 0.51
N GLY A 948 12.08 -13.32 1.48
CA GLY A 948 13.04 -12.89 2.50
C GLY A 948 14.45 -13.44 2.27
N THR A 949 15.40 -12.88 2.99
CA THR A 949 16.85 -13.15 2.81
C THR A 949 17.27 -14.58 3.12
N ASN A 950 16.46 -15.33 3.88
CA ASN A 950 16.79 -16.70 4.31
C ASN A 950 16.00 -17.79 3.59
N TYR A 951 15.12 -17.45 2.66
CA TYR A 951 14.26 -18.47 2.04
C TYR A 951 15.07 -19.58 1.36
N LEU A 952 16.09 -19.21 0.58
CA LEU A 952 16.99 -20.15 -0.07
C LEU A 952 17.84 -20.96 0.92
N VAL A 953 18.17 -20.39 2.08
CA VAL A 953 18.91 -21.10 3.15
C VAL A 953 18.11 -22.29 3.65
N GLY A 954 16.79 -22.15 3.81
CA GLY A 954 15.90 -23.24 4.23
C GLY A 954 15.75 -24.36 3.18
N LEU A 955 16.05 -24.07 1.91
CA LEU A 955 15.99 -25.01 0.79
C LEU A 955 17.35 -25.66 0.47
N THR A 956 18.42 -25.21 1.10
CA THR A 956 19.80 -25.64 0.85
C THR A 956 20.32 -26.46 2.02
N ASP A 957 21.02 -27.56 1.75
CA ASP A 957 21.79 -28.27 2.77
C ASP A 957 23.17 -27.65 2.93
N TRP A 958 23.82 -27.92 4.06
CA TRP A 958 25.07 -27.25 4.42
C TRP A 958 26.11 -28.25 4.89
N SER A 959 27.32 -28.13 4.34
CA SER A 959 28.50 -28.82 4.85
C SER A 959 29.40 -27.84 5.61
N PRO A 960 30.07 -28.27 6.70
CA PRO A 960 30.94 -27.38 7.46
C PRO A 960 32.16 -26.92 6.65
N ARG A 961 32.57 -25.67 6.87
CA ARG A 961 33.86 -25.11 6.48
C ARG A 961 34.45 -24.35 7.67
N GLU A 962 35.76 -24.11 7.66
CA GLU A 962 36.36 -23.22 8.65
C GLU A 962 35.83 -21.79 8.46
N ALA A 963 35.30 -21.19 9.53
CA ALA A 963 34.90 -19.81 9.52
C ALA A 963 36.14 -18.90 9.59
N THR A 964 36.20 -17.93 8.69
CA THR A 964 37.30 -16.96 8.62
C THR A 964 36.95 -15.64 9.30
N GLN A 965 35.66 -15.36 9.47
CA GLN A 965 35.14 -14.18 10.15
C GLN A 965 34.83 -14.48 11.61
N ALA A 966 35.25 -13.59 12.51
CA ALA A 966 34.99 -13.71 13.93
C ALA A 966 34.83 -12.34 14.60
N ALA A 967 34.00 -12.29 15.65
CA ALA A 967 33.88 -11.17 16.56
C ALA A 967 34.06 -11.63 18.02
N PRO A 968 34.32 -10.71 18.97
CA PRO A 968 34.42 -11.06 20.39
C PRO A 968 33.11 -11.65 20.92
N VAL A 969 33.21 -12.79 21.61
CA VAL A 969 32.07 -13.47 22.24
C VAL A 969 31.70 -12.83 23.58
N THR A 970 30.45 -13.03 24.01
CA THR A 970 30.00 -12.55 25.33
C THR A 970 30.65 -13.34 26.46
N ALA A 971 30.73 -12.77 27.66
CA ALA A 971 31.25 -13.46 28.84
C ALA A 971 30.47 -14.75 29.18
N LYS A 972 29.18 -14.82 28.83
CA LYS A 972 28.35 -16.00 29.06
C LYS A 972 28.75 -17.14 28.13
N VAL A 973 28.99 -16.84 26.86
CA VAL A 973 29.50 -17.80 25.86
C VAL A 973 30.94 -18.20 26.20
N GLN A 974 31.81 -17.26 26.58
CA GLN A 974 33.18 -17.58 26.96
C GLN A 974 33.24 -18.58 28.12
N ARG A 975 32.43 -18.39 29.17
CA ARG A 975 32.35 -19.37 30.28
C ARG A 975 31.88 -20.76 29.83
N LEU A 976 30.98 -20.82 28.86
CA LEU A 976 30.52 -22.09 28.29
C LEU A 976 31.65 -22.78 27.52
N LEU A 977 32.44 -22.02 26.76
CA LEU A 977 33.62 -22.53 26.06
C LEU A 977 34.68 -23.05 27.04
N ASP A 978 35.01 -22.28 28.07
CA ASP A 978 36.02 -22.63 29.06
C ASP A 978 35.66 -23.91 29.83
N ALA A 979 34.35 -24.13 30.06
CA ALA A 979 33.83 -25.28 30.78
C ALA A 979 33.46 -26.47 29.87
N SER A 980 33.69 -26.37 28.55
CA SER A 980 33.39 -27.44 27.59
C SER A 980 34.31 -28.65 27.69
N GLY A 981 35.50 -28.48 28.28
CA GLY A 981 36.54 -29.52 28.35
C GLY A 981 37.20 -29.85 27.00
N CYS A 982 36.81 -29.18 25.91
CA CYS A 982 37.35 -29.41 24.57
C CYS A 982 38.79 -28.88 24.44
N THR A 983 39.64 -29.59 23.68
CA THR A 983 41.06 -29.23 23.45
C THR A 983 41.46 -29.48 22.01
N GLY A 984 42.56 -28.89 21.55
CA GLY A 984 43.04 -29.06 20.17
C GLY A 984 42.03 -28.55 19.14
N ASP A 985 41.80 -29.32 18.09
CA ASP A 985 40.94 -28.95 16.96
C ASP A 985 39.50 -28.60 17.38
N ASP A 986 38.93 -29.29 18.38
CA ASP A 986 37.59 -28.99 18.89
C ASP A 986 37.51 -27.61 19.56
N ALA A 987 38.57 -27.21 20.27
CA ALA A 987 38.63 -25.89 20.89
C ALA A 987 38.78 -24.78 19.84
N ASP A 988 39.52 -25.05 18.76
CA ASP A 988 39.69 -24.12 17.64
C ASP A 988 38.40 -24.00 16.82
N PHE A 989 37.72 -25.11 16.53
CA PHE A 989 36.38 -25.16 15.95
C PHE A 989 35.39 -24.31 16.76
N LEU A 990 35.31 -24.54 18.08
CA LEU A 990 34.40 -23.79 18.95
C LEU A 990 34.71 -22.29 18.97
N ARG A 991 36.00 -21.91 18.98
CA ARG A 991 36.42 -20.51 18.94
C ARG A 991 35.99 -19.83 17.64
N ARG A 992 36.22 -20.48 16.49
CA ARG A 992 35.81 -19.95 15.18
C ARG A 992 34.29 -19.87 15.07
N ALA A 993 33.57 -20.94 15.41
CA ALA A 993 32.11 -21.00 15.33
C ALA A 993 31.42 -19.94 16.20
N THR A 994 31.83 -19.80 17.46
CA THR A 994 31.24 -18.79 18.36
C THR A 994 31.66 -17.37 18.01
N GLY A 995 32.87 -17.20 17.45
CA GLY A 995 33.28 -15.93 16.84
C GLY A 995 32.41 -15.56 15.63
N SER A 996 32.09 -16.53 14.78
CA SER A 996 31.17 -16.38 13.64
C SER A 996 29.75 -16.04 14.10
N ASP A 997 29.25 -16.69 15.17
CA ASP A 997 27.95 -16.33 15.79
C ASP A 997 27.93 -14.87 16.23
N ALA A 998 28.97 -14.42 16.93
CA ALA A 998 29.05 -13.05 17.42
C ALA A 998 29.08 -12.04 16.27
N ALA A 999 29.75 -12.37 15.15
CA ALA A 999 29.76 -11.55 13.94
C ALA A 999 28.38 -11.51 13.27
N ALA A 1000 27.76 -12.67 13.03
CA ALA A 1000 26.44 -12.76 12.41
C ALA A 1000 25.35 -12.11 13.27
N TRP A 1001 25.43 -12.23 14.60
CA TRP A 1001 24.52 -11.55 15.52
C TRP A 1001 24.62 -10.04 15.36
N ARG A 1002 25.84 -9.49 15.40
CA ARG A 1002 26.10 -8.05 15.26
C ARG A 1002 25.63 -7.49 13.90
N ASP A 1003 25.89 -8.21 12.81
CA ASP A 1003 25.75 -7.68 11.46
C ASP A 1003 24.37 -7.96 10.82
N GLU A 1004 23.67 -9.00 11.30
CA GLU A 1004 22.38 -9.43 10.74
C GLU A 1004 21.29 -9.49 11.81
N PHE A 1005 21.43 -10.37 12.80
CA PHE A 1005 20.29 -10.82 13.60
C PHE A 1005 19.88 -9.88 14.73
N SER A 1006 20.79 -9.05 15.26
CA SER A 1006 20.48 -8.10 16.33
C SER A 1006 20.02 -6.72 15.83
N THR A 1007 19.90 -6.53 14.52
CA THR A 1007 19.57 -5.24 13.90
C THR A 1007 18.20 -5.30 13.26
N VAL A 1008 17.36 -4.28 13.49
CA VAL A 1008 16.13 -4.09 12.71
C VAL A 1008 16.49 -3.31 11.45
N LYS A 1009 16.20 -3.88 10.29
CA LYS A 1009 16.57 -3.30 8.99
C LYS A 1009 15.34 -2.77 8.29
N ASP A 1010 15.38 -1.51 7.87
CA ASP A 1010 14.44 -1.02 6.88
C ASP A 1010 14.91 -1.46 5.50
N VAL A 1011 14.31 -2.52 4.98
CA VAL A 1011 14.77 -3.22 3.79
C VAL A 1011 14.37 -2.53 2.49
N SER A 1012 13.57 -1.46 2.56
CA SER A 1012 13.08 -0.73 1.39
C SER A 1012 13.36 0.77 1.43
N ALA A 1013 13.45 1.37 2.62
CA ALA A 1013 13.72 2.81 2.82
C ALA A 1013 12.78 3.71 1.99
N LEU A 1014 11.48 3.38 1.96
CA LEU A 1014 10.49 4.16 1.22
C LEU A 1014 10.12 5.43 1.99
N LEU A 1015 9.74 6.48 1.25
CA LEU A 1015 9.24 7.72 1.85
C LEU A 1015 7.90 7.48 2.56
N ALA A 1016 7.01 6.74 1.90
CA ALA A 1016 5.63 6.56 2.36
C ALA A 1016 5.49 5.51 3.47
N GLU A 1017 6.48 4.64 3.66
CA GLU A 1017 6.32 3.44 4.45
C GLU A 1017 7.64 2.93 5.02
N LYS A 1018 7.64 2.66 6.33
CA LYS A 1018 8.72 1.98 7.01
C LYS A 1018 8.53 0.47 6.87
N ASN A 1019 9.50 -0.22 6.30
CA ASN A 1019 9.46 -1.67 6.08
C ASN A 1019 10.54 -2.36 6.90
N ALA A 1020 10.26 -2.56 8.18
CA ALA A 1020 11.19 -3.15 9.12
C ALA A 1020 11.20 -4.68 9.05
N PHE A 1021 12.39 -5.26 8.97
CA PHE A 1021 12.62 -6.69 9.09
C PHE A 1021 13.49 -6.96 10.33
N ARG A 1022 13.04 -7.88 11.19
CA ARG A 1022 13.73 -8.23 12.44
C ARG A 1022 13.70 -9.72 12.72
N TYR A 1023 14.53 -10.13 13.68
CA TYR A 1023 14.58 -11.47 14.21
C TYR A 1023 14.22 -11.48 15.71
N LEU A 1024 13.40 -12.44 16.14
CA LEU A 1024 12.98 -12.59 17.53
C LEU A 1024 13.41 -13.95 18.07
N PRO A 1025 13.95 -14.04 19.31
CA PRO A 1025 14.33 -15.31 19.90
C PRO A 1025 13.10 -16.21 20.12
N VAL A 1026 13.23 -17.50 19.79
CA VAL A 1026 12.17 -18.51 20.00
C VAL A 1026 12.69 -19.67 20.85
N PRO A 1027 11.87 -20.27 21.73
CA PRO A 1027 12.25 -21.49 22.44
C PRO A 1027 12.61 -22.65 21.50
N VAL A 1028 13.75 -23.30 21.75
CA VAL A 1028 14.23 -24.45 20.98
C VAL A 1028 14.62 -25.59 21.92
N THR A 1029 14.24 -26.82 21.54
CA THR A 1029 14.79 -28.03 22.17
C THR A 1029 15.96 -28.57 21.34
N VAL A 1030 17.15 -28.59 21.91
CA VAL A 1030 18.34 -29.25 21.35
C VAL A 1030 18.30 -30.71 21.79
N ARG A 1031 18.08 -31.63 20.86
CA ARG A 1031 18.07 -33.09 21.13
C ARG A 1031 19.45 -33.66 20.81
N VAL A 1032 20.06 -34.30 21.80
CA VAL A 1032 21.41 -34.88 21.72
C VAL A 1032 21.30 -36.40 21.75
N GLU A 1033 21.72 -37.06 20.68
CA GLU A 1033 21.67 -38.52 20.53
C GLU A 1033 23.07 -39.16 20.39
N ALA A 1034 24.12 -38.35 20.33
CA ALA A 1034 25.51 -38.79 20.32
C ALA A 1034 26.34 -38.00 21.35
N ASP A 1035 27.38 -38.63 21.91
CA ASP A 1035 28.31 -38.02 22.85
C ASP A 1035 29.33 -37.13 22.11
N GLU A 1036 28.87 -35.97 21.66
CA GLU A 1036 29.64 -34.98 20.88
C GLU A 1036 29.72 -33.64 21.64
N PRO A 1037 30.56 -33.52 22.67
CA PRO A 1037 30.58 -32.35 23.57
C PRO A 1037 30.86 -31.04 22.83
N ALA A 1038 31.72 -31.05 21.80
CA ALA A 1038 31.99 -29.87 20.97
C ALA A 1038 30.73 -29.43 20.19
N MET A 1039 30.00 -30.35 19.58
CA MET A 1039 28.78 -30.03 18.82
C MET A 1039 27.66 -29.52 19.73
N VAL A 1040 27.48 -30.15 20.90
CA VAL A 1040 26.51 -29.69 21.91
C VAL A 1040 26.85 -28.27 22.36
N THR A 1041 28.13 -28.03 22.71
CA THR A 1041 28.61 -26.72 23.15
C THR A 1041 28.38 -25.66 22.08
N ARG A 1042 28.70 -25.96 20.81
CA ARG A 1042 28.51 -25.05 19.68
C ARG A 1042 27.06 -24.63 19.52
N VAL A 1043 26.15 -25.60 19.45
CA VAL A 1043 24.72 -25.36 19.18
C VAL A 1043 24.07 -24.59 20.33
N VAL A 1044 24.42 -24.94 21.58
CA VAL A 1044 23.91 -24.22 22.74
C VAL A 1044 24.50 -22.80 22.81
N ALA A 1045 25.76 -22.61 22.42
CA ALA A 1045 26.36 -21.27 22.32
C ALA A 1045 25.65 -20.37 21.29
N ALA A 1046 25.20 -20.92 20.15
CA ALA A 1046 24.36 -20.19 19.20
C ALA A 1046 23.03 -19.76 19.85
N GLY A 1047 22.32 -20.68 20.50
CA GLY A 1047 21.07 -20.33 21.21
C GLY A 1047 21.26 -19.29 22.32
N VAL A 1048 22.38 -19.36 23.06
CA VAL A 1048 22.74 -18.36 24.07
C VAL A 1048 23.06 -17.01 23.44
N THR A 1049 23.76 -16.99 22.31
CA THR A 1049 24.06 -15.76 21.55
C THR A 1049 22.78 -15.11 21.03
N ALA A 1050 21.85 -15.92 20.54
CA ALA A 1050 20.54 -15.48 20.09
C ALA A 1050 19.61 -14.99 21.22
N GLY A 1051 19.97 -15.24 22.49
CA GLY A 1051 19.10 -14.96 23.64
C GLY A 1051 17.87 -15.88 23.71
N ALA A 1052 17.89 -17.02 23.01
CA ALA A 1052 16.78 -17.94 22.94
C ALA A 1052 16.67 -18.83 24.20
N PRO A 1053 15.45 -19.15 24.67
CA PRO A 1053 15.26 -20.18 25.68
C PRO A 1053 15.64 -21.57 25.13
N VAL A 1054 16.72 -22.16 25.64
CA VAL A 1054 17.21 -23.47 25.19
C VAL A 1054 16.85 -24.56 26.20
N THR A 1055 16.21 -25.64 25.74
CA THR A 1055 16.14 -26.91 26.46
C THR A 1055 17.08 -27.90 25.81
N VAL A 1056 17.98 -28.54 26.56
CA VAL A 1056 18.84 -29.63 26.08
C VAL A 1056 18.23 -30.95 26.54
N SER A 1057 17.76 -31.76 25.60
CA SER A 1057 17.23 -33.11 25.83
C SER A 1057 18.31 -34.13 25.52
N LEU A 1058 18.75 -34.86 26.55
CA LEU A 1058 19.83 -35.82 26.49
C LEU A 1058 19.29 -37.24 26.32
N GLY A 1059 19.54 -37.85 25.16
CA GLY A 1059 19.37 -39.29 24.91
C GLY A 1059 20.60 -40.12 25.30
N VAL A 1060 21.73 -39.45 25.53
CA VAL A 1060 23.01 -40.03 25.99
C VAL A 1060 23.52 -39.27 27.21
N SER A 1061 24.38 -39.90 28.01
CA SER A 1061 25.03 -39.20 29.14
C SER A 1061 26.13 -38.27 28.65
N LEU A 1062 26.11 -37.01 29.11
CA LEU A 1062 27.20 -36.05 28.93
C LEU A 1062 28.00 -35.91 30.22
N ASP A 1063 29.21 -35.38 30.12
CA ASP A 1063 30.04 -35.03 31.28
C ASP A 1063 29.30 -34.06 32.23
N GLU A 1064 29.45 -34.28 33.53
CA GLU A 1064 28.76 -33.48 34.55
C GLU A 1064 29.22 -32.02 34.55
N SER A 1065 30.50 -31.75 34.24
CA SER A 1065 31.02 -30.38 34.19
C SER A 1065 30.39 -29.61 33.04
N LEU A 1066 30.25 -30.23 31.87
CA LEU A 1066 29.53 -29.67 30.73
C LEU A 1066 28.04 -29.46 31.06
N THR A 1067 27.37 -30.44 31.69
CA THR A 1067 25.97 -30.30 32.10
C THR A 1067 25.74 -29.12 33.05
N ARG A 1068 26.64 -28.93 34.02
CA ARG A 1068 26.64 -27.76 34.92
C ARG A 1068 26.89 -26.46 34.15
N ALA A 1069 27.80 -26.46 33.18
CA ALA A 1069 28.10 -25.30 32.35
C ALA A 1069 26.91 -24.87 31.47
N LEU A 1070 26.25 -25.83 30.82
CA LEU A 1070 25.03 -25.60 30.03
C LEU A 1070 23.93 -24.97 30.90
N THR A 1071 23.74 -25.51 32.11
CA THR A 1071 22.77 -24.96 33.07
C THR A 1071 23.15 -23.54 33.52
N ALA A 1072 24.43 -23.29 33.81
CA ALA A 1072 24.93 -21.96 34.16
C ALA A 1072 24.83 -20.95 33.01
N ALA A 1073 24.89 -21.42 31.76
CA ALA A 1073 24.63 -20.62 30.57
C ALA A 1073 23.13 -20.33 30.35
N GLY A 1074 22.24 -20.91 31.18
CA GLY A 1074 20.80 -20.66 31.17
C GLY A 1074 19.98 -21.68 30.37
N ALA A 1075 20.60 -22.78 29.90
CA ALA A 1075 19.88 -23.86 29.25
C ALA A 1075 19.22 -24.79 30.28
N ARG A 1076 18.01 -25.28 29.99
CA ARG A 1076 17.35 -26.31 30.80
C ARG A 1076 17.80 -27.69 30.31
N VAL A 1077 18.58 -28.41 31.11
CA VAL A 1077 19.04 -29.77 30.74
C VAL A 1077 18.10 -30.82 31.33
N VAL A 1078 17.64 -31.76 30.50
CA VAL A 1078 16.80 -32.90 30.89
C VAL A 1078 17.35 -34.19 30.29
N SER A 1079 17.33 -35.27 31.06
CA SER A 1079 17.63 -36.62 30.54
C SER A 1079 16.32 -37.29 30.18
N GLU A 1080 16.19 -37.67 28.91
CA GLU A 1080 14.98 -38.27 28.34
C GLU A 1080 15.43 -39.43 27.45
N ASP A 1081 15.14 -40.66 27.89
CA ASP A 1081 15.31 -41.84 27.04
C ASP A 1081 14.37 -41.79 25.82
N GLU A 1082 14.53 -42.73 24.88
CA GLU A 1082 13.73 -42.74 23.64
C GLU A 1082 12.22 -42.83 23.90
N THR A 1083 11.81 -43.54 24.95
CA THR A 1083 10.38 -43.72 25.27
C THR A 1083 9.78 -42.43 25.82
N ALA A 1084 10.48 -41.77 26.75
CA ALA A 1084 10.08 -40.48 27.29
C ALA A 1084 10.09 -39.38 26.20
N TRP A 1085 11.08 -39.41 25.31
CA TRP A 1085 11.18 -38.47 24.20
C TRP A 1085 10.03 -38.61 23.20
N ALA A 1086 9.71 -39.84 22.78
CA ALA A 1086 8.56 -40.11 21.92
C ALA A 1086 7.24 -39.69 22.58
N ALA A 1087 7.04 -40.03 23.87
CA ALA A 1087 5.85 -39.61 24.61
C ALA A 1087 5.71 -38.08 24.68
N ARG A 1088 6.81 -37.35 24.86
CA ARG A 1088 6.81 -35.88 24.85
C ARG A 1088 6.50 -35.30 23.48
N LEU A 1089 7.11 -35.82 22.41
CA LEU A 1089 6.84 -35.39 21.04
C LEU A 1089 5.39 -35.64 20.61
N GLN A 1090 4.78 -36.73 21.08
CA GLN A 1090 3.39 -37.09 20.75
C GLN A 1090 2.36 -36.42 21.67
N GLY A 1091 2.78 -35.88 22.82
CA GLY A 1091 1.92 -35.22 23.79
C GLY A 1091 1.75 -33.71 23.58
N SER A 1092 1.02 -33.07 24.49
CA SER A 1092 0.83 -31.62 24.53
C SER A 1092 2.09 -30.83 24.90
N GLY A 1093 3.12 -31.50 25.43
CA GLY A 1093 4.41 -30.90 25.80
C GLY A 1093 5.47 -30.92 24.68
N ALA A 1094 5.06 -31.22 23.45
CA ALA A 1094 5.97 -31.26 22.31
C ALA A 1094 6.57 -29.87 22.03
N PRO A 1095 7.88 -29.78 21.79
CA PRO A 1095 8.49 -28.53 21.38
C PRO A 1095 8.03 -28.14 19.97
N HIS A 1096 7.90 -26.83 19.70
CA HIS A 1096 7.64 -26.33 18.34
C HIS A 1096 8.86 -26.46 17.43
N ARG A 1097 10.08 -26.42 18.00
CA ARG A 1097 11.34 -26.49 17.25
C ARG A 1097 12.32 -27.45 17.94
N VAL A 1098 12.91 -28.32 17.13
CA VAL A 1098 13.94 -29.28 17.55
C VAL A 1098 15.19 -29.11 16.71
N ARG A 1099 16.33 -28.85 17.35
CA ARG A 1099 17.66 -28.92 16.73
C ARG A 1099 18.31 -30.25 17.13
N LEU A 1100 18.55 -31.12 16.15
CA LEU A 1100 19.04 -32.48 16.37
C LEU A 1100 20.57 -32.56 16.24
N ILE A 1101 21.24 -33.29 17.15
CA ILE A 1101 22.69 -33.59 17.12
C ILE A 1101 22.87 -35.10 17.22
N GLY A 1102 23.60 -35.70 16.27
CA GLY A 1102 23.93 -37.14 16.27
C GLY A 1102 22.82 -38.12 15.85
N GLY A 1103 21.59 -37.64 15.65
CA GLY A 1103 20.43 -38.46 15.27
C GLY A 1103 20.07 -38.45 13.79
N SER A 1104 18.96 -39.11 13.41
CA SER A 1104 18.45 -39.12 12.02
C SER A 1104 17.02 -38.59 11.89
N ARG A 1105 16.69 -38.02 10.72
CA ARG A 1105 15.33 -37.57 10.39
C ARG A 1105 14.30 -38.71 10.49
N ALA A 1106 14.66 -39.91 10.05
CA ALA A 1106 13.78 -41.07 10.07
C ALA A 1106 13.43 -41.53 11.50
N ALA A 1107 14.42 -41.56 12.40
CA ALA A 1107 14.19 -41.88 13.81
C ALA A 1107 13.29 -40.83 14.48
N PHE A 1108 13.58 -39.54 14.25
CA PHE A 1108 12.75 -38.45 14.76
C PHE A 1108 11.31 -38.51 14.23
N ALA A 1109 11.13 -38.79 12.95
CA ALA A 1109 9.82 -38.90 12.32
C ALA A 1109 8.99 -40.03 12.95
N THR A 1110 9.63 -41.15 13.28
CA THR A 1110 9.01 -42.27 14.00
C THR A 1110 8.60 -41.85 15.41
N ALA A 1111 9.52 -41.21 16.16
CA ALA A 1111 9.27 -40.75 17.53
C ALA A 1111 8.15 -39.70 17.62
N SER A 1112 8.05 -38.80 16.63
CA SER A 1112 7.03 -37.75 16.54
C SER A 1112 5.72 -38.19 15.90
N ALA A 1113 5.64 -39.44 15.40
CA ALA A 1113 4.51 -39.94 14.61
C ALA A 1113 4.16 -39.02 13.41
N GLY A 1114 5.16 -38.35 12.81
CA GLY A 1114 4.97 -37.47 11.66
C GLY A 1114 4.25 -36.15 11.95
N ARG A 1115 4.28 -35.63 13.19
CA ARG A 1115 3.66 -34.34 13.51
C ARG A 1115 4.17 -33.19 12.64
N ALA A 1116 3.26 -32.46 12.01
CA ALA A 1116 3.58 -31.33 11.13
C ALA A 1116 3.86 -30.02 11.90
N ASP A 1117 3.40 -29.90 13.15
CA ASP A 1117 3.58 -28.71 13.98
C ASP A 1117 4.89 -28.68 14.78
N VAL A 1118 5.78 -29.65 14.53
CA VAL A 1118 7.14 -29.68 15.09
C VAL A 1118 8.17 -29.50 13.96
N ALA A 1119 8.87 -28.37 13.99
CA ALA A 1119 9.94 -28.08 13.05
C ALA A 1119 11.24 -28.79 13.46
N LEU A 1120 11.76 -29.63 12.56
CA LEU A 1120 13.02 -30.35 12.76
C LEU A 1120 14.17 -29.71 11.96
N TYR A 1121 15.20 -29.29 12.69
CA TYR A 1121 16.50 -28.88 12.15
C TYR A 1121 17.50 -30.02 12.38
N ALA A 1122 17.69 -30.85 11.37
CA ALA A 1122 18.54 -32.04 11.42
C ALA A 1122 19.78 -31.95 10.50
N GLN A 1123 20.13 -30.73 10.07
CA GLN A 1123 21.33 -30.51 9.26
C GLN A 1123 22.60 -30.76 10.08
N PRO A 1124 23.75 -31.04 9.45
CA PRO A 1124 25.04 -31.06 10.15
C PRO A 1124 25.27 -29.76 10.93
N VAL A 1125 26.01 -29.85 12.02
CA VAL A 1125 26.43 -28.66 12.78
C VAL A 1125 27.56 -27.97 12.01
N VAL A 1126 27.44 -26.66 11.80
CA VAL A 1126 28.42 -25.87 11.01
C VAL A 1126 29.04 -24.73 11.82
N GLU A 1127 30.21 -24.25 11.39
CA GLU A 1127 30.86 -23.09 12.01
C GLU A 1127 30.12 -21.77 11.68
N ALA A 1128 29.39 -21.72 10.55
CA ALA A 1128 28.67 -20.54 10.10
C ALA A 1128 27.58 -20.07 11.08
N GLY A 1129 27.83 -18.97 11.79
CA GLY A 1129 26.81 -18.33 12.64
C GLY A 1129 25.59 -17.87 11.84
N ARG A 1130 25.78 -17.53 10.56
CA ARG A 1130 24.70 -17.13 9.63
C ARG A 1130 23.64 -18.22 9.42
N ILE A 1131 23.99 -19.47 9.67
CA ILE A 1131 23.13 -20.65 9.51
C ILE A 1131 22.69 -21.17 10.88
N GLU A 1132 23.62 -21.36 11.81
CA GLU A 1132 23.32 -22.04 13.10
C GLU A 1132 22.49 -21.19 14.07
N LEU A 1133 22.41 -19.87 13.88
CA LEU A 1133 21.53 -19.00 14.69
C LEU A 1133 20.06 -19.08 14.26
N LEU A 1134 19.76 -19.39 12.99
CA LEU A 1134 18.39 -19.37 12.44
C LEU A 1134 17.37 -20.30 13.16
N PRO A 1135 17.73 -21.52 13.61
CA PRO A 1135 16.80 -22.37 14.36
C PRO A 1135 16.23 -21.68 15.61
N PHE A 1136 17.00 -20.76 16.20
CA PHE A 1136 16.68 -20.04 17.44
C PHE A 1136 15.95 -18.71 17.21
N LEU A 1137 15.60 -18.38 15.97
CA LEU A 1137 15.01 -17.10 15.60
C LEU A 1137 13.72 -17.25 14.77
N HIS A 1138 12.75 -16.37 15.05
CA HIS A 1138 11.61 -16.07 14.20
C HIS A 1138 11.89 -14.83 13.39
N GLU A 1139 11.64 -14.89 12.09
CA GLU A 1139 11.64 -13.70 11.27
C GLU A 1139 10.30 -12.96 11.43
N GLN A 1140 10.36 -11.62 11.42
CA GLN A 1140 9.18 -10.78 11.43
C GLN A 1140 9.34 -9.59 10.47
N ALA A 1141 8.32 -9.37 9.65
CA ALA A 1141 8.20 -8.18 8.83
C ALA A 1141 7.16 -7.24 9.45
N ILE A 1142 7.49 -5.96 9.58
CA ILE A 1142 6.62 -4.94 10.16
C ILE A 1142 6.56 -3.76 9.19
N ALA A 1143 5.37 -3.49 8.66
CA ALA A 1143 5.15 -2.38 7.75
C ALA A 1143 4.30 -1.30 8.42
N VAL A 1144 4.82 -0.06 8.46
CA VAL A 1144 4.19 1.08 9.14
C VAL A 1144 4.04 2.22 8.14
N THR A 1145 2.81 2.70 7.95
CA THR A 1145 2.56 3.91 7.18
C THR A 1145 3.35 5.07 7.78
N ALA A 1146 4.23 5.68 6.99
CA ALA A 1146 5.17 6.73 7.43
C ALA A 1146 4.69 8.14 7.07
N HIS A 1147 3.40 8.30 6.79
CA HIS A 1147 2.79 9.60 6.50
C HIS A 1147 1.40 9.76 7.13
N ARG A 1148 0.97 11.01 7.29
CA ARG A 1148 -0.41 11.40 7.56
C ARG A 1148 -0.90 12.26 6.38
N PHE A 1149 -1.77 11.70 5.54
CA PHE A 1149 -2.25 12.35 4.30
C PHE A 1149 -1.13 12.86 3.38
N GLY A 1150 -0.05 12.09 3.25
CA GLY A 1150 1.11 12.39 2.40
C GLY A 1150 2.23 13.17 3.08
N SER A 1151 1.94 13.87 4.17
CA SER A 1151 2.95 14.54 5.00
C SER A 1151 3.67 13.52 5.88
N PRO A 1152 5.01 13.54 6.01
CA PRO A 1152 5.73 12.65 6.91
C PRO A 1152 5.18 12.69 8.33
N THR A 1153 5.13 11.54 9.01
CA THR A 1153 4.60 11.44 10.38
C THR A 1153 5.68 10.97 11.36
N PRO A 1154 5.77 11.57 12.57
CA PRO A 1154 6.72 11.12 13.59
C PRO A 1154 6.34 9.76 14.20
N LEU A 1155 5.15 9.22 13.92
CA LEU A 1155 4.70 7.93 14.49
C LEU A 1155 5.66 6.78 14.19
N ALA A 1156 6.26 6.78 12.99
CA ALA A 1156 7.19 5.74 12.55
C ALA A 1156 8.67 6.02 12.92
N GLU A 1157 9.00 7.24 13.36
CA GLU A 1157 10.38 7.65 13.63
C GLU A 1157 10.91 7.01 14.92
N GLY A 1158 12.06 6.32 14.84
CA GLY A 1158 12.68 5.66 16.02
C GLY A 1158 11.80 4.58 16.66
N LEU A 1159 10.94 3.92 15.89
CA LEU A 1159 10.06 2.85 16.38
C LEU A 1159 10.78 1.50 16.58
N PHE A 1160 11.96 1.33 15.98
CA PHE A 1160 12.70 0.07 15.93
C PHE A 1160 14.16 0.22 16.36
#